data_AF-A0AAV8WVQ4-F1
#
_entry.id   AF-A0AAV8WVQ4-F1
#
_cell.length_a   1.000
_cell.length_b   1.000
_cell.length_c   1.000
_cell.angle_alpha   90.00
_cell.angle_beta   90.00
_cell.angle_gamma   90.00
#
_symmetry.space_group_name_H-M   'P 1'
#
loop_
_entity.id
_entity.type
_entity.pdbx_description
1 polymer ?
#
loop_
_entity_poly.entity_id
_entity_poly.type
_entity_poly.pdbx_seq_one_letter_code
_entity_poly.pdbx_strand_id
1 'polypeptide(L)'
;MHESVLSRTKTNKSTKQQKLTNISRVQEASTSAQSQQLSIDKEKNEEITQEQADQDTSAMPKSDTFSIHQKQIKEYFHEMESYSSTGSKAAKITHAIIFMICRDNQPISIVENEGFKELLRQVAPHYKIPHRSTITRMLESKYDFLSELIKEQLSKIEKITLTTDVWTDTMQGRSFLGVTAHFAEDTTFNSVTLGVHQLEDRHTGEYLSQQLTNVCEKWGIQKENVTAVVTDNAANMFSAVELAFSKSKQLPCFAHTLNLVAEKSITSIFEFEELIMNVKRIVTWFKQSVIANDELRKMTDTTTKLIQECPTRWNSKFYMIERFIQLHTKVNIILIHQPTAPAMVSAMEMSQLKESFEILRPLEAATREICGEKYLTTSLVIPIVHNLVGGVSSVNCEDLVAVALKKSVLDECTKRFGKIENVHFLARSTLLDPRFKKIYFQDALACSTTVRVLKKLAEQHNSDITEIEPSTSKDSPDTTAIEEKEPNKFSLWSQHEKLVKAQESSSHQSSTCDEEISMYLRRPKEFKFSGNTSKLHFHLKRKHPTFTTHERLLEDFEDEIVAGPGVLTTKPTVVEEARPSTSCGLITLSFRAAHMSEMRKKKIDKLVIEMICKDFQPISVVEDIGFKNLIKELEPRYNLPSRRTIGRTLLPDAYSQIKTKLMDILKTTKYVAITTDIWTSSNTESYITLTCHLILNNNLKSYVLVTAKLSEQHTGEHLANIMRHHFNEWGISNKISAIVTDNVANIKNAVRILNYENLPCAAHTLNLVMTDVLKDIPAFDNI
;
A
#
# COMPACT_ATOMS: atom_id res chain seq x y z
N MET A 1 48.28 46.37 -6.85
CA MET A 1 47.06 46.44 -7.70
C MET A 1 47.32 47.48 -8.77
N HIS A 2 46.89 47.23 -10.01
CA HIS A 2 47.24 47.98 -11.23
C HIS A 2 48.73 47.88 -11.65
N GLU A 3 49.13 46.72 -12.20
CA GLU A 3 50.09 46.62 -13.34
C GLU A 3 50.39 45.17 -13.78
N SER A 4 49.87 44.14 -13.12
CA SER A 4 50.09 42.73 -13.52
C SER A 4 48.97 42.07 -14.36
N VAL A 5 47.99 42.85 -14.84
CA VAL A 5 46.82 42.33 -15.60
C VAL A 5 46.86 42.66 -17.10
N LEU A 6 47.78 43.53 -17.55
CA LEU A 6 47.81 44.03 -18.94
C LEU A 6 48.81 43.30 -19.87
N SER A 7 49.63 42.37 -19.36
CA SER A 7 50.55 41.57 -20.19
C SER A 7 50.03 40.15 -20.53
N ARG A 8 48.94 39.70 -19.91
CA ARG A 8 48.30 38.38 -20.18
C ARG A 8 47.13 38.42 -21.18
N THR A 9 46.70 39.61 -21.60
CA THR A 9 45.55 39.79 -22.52
C THR A 9 45.94 40.01 -23.98
N LYS A 10 47.22 40.25 -24.30
CA LYS A 10 47.71 40.37 -25.69
C LYS A 10 48.25 39.07 -26.29
N THR A 11 48.69 38.11 -25.48
CA THR A 11 49.15 36.78 -25.94
C THR A 11 48.02 35.77 -26.15
N ASN A 12 46.82 35.97 -25.59
CA ASN A 12 45.67 35.08 -25.79
C ASN A 12 44.78 35.42 -27.00
N LYS A 13 44.96 36.57 -27.67
CA LYS A 13 44.21 36.94 -28.88
C LYS A 13 44.87 36.44 -30.17
N SER A 14 46.20 36.34 -30.23
CA SER A 14 46.92 35.79 -31.40
C SER A 14 46.71 34.28 -31.58
N THR A 15 46.65 33.51 -30.49
CA THR A 15 46.49 32.05 -30.51
C THR A 15 45.06 31.61 -30.82
N LYS A 16 44.06 32.49 -30.61
CA LYS A 16 42.65 32.23 -30.93
C LYS A 16 42.36 32.44 -32.42
N GLN A 17 43.05 33.36 -33.07
CA GLN A 17 42.83 33.70 -34.49
C GLN A 17 43.54 32.73 -35.47
N GLN A 18 44.65 32.12 -35.07
CA GLN A 18 45.29 31.01 -35.79
C GLN A 18 44.56 29.65 -35.64
N LYS A 19 43.80 29.46 -34.56
CA LYS A 19 43.01 28.22 -34.35
C LYS A 19 41.70 28.21 -35.15
N LEU A 20 41.13 29.38 -35.44
CA LEU A 20 39.90 29.53 -36.23
C LEU A 20 40.13 29.44 -37.76
N THR A 21 41.32 29.80 -38.24
CA THR A 21 41.68 29.68 -39.68
C THR A 21 42.13 28.28 -40.10
N ASN A 22 42.57 27.44 -39.14
CA ASN A 22 42.88 26.03 -39.41
C ASN A 22 41.63 25.11 -39.36
N ILE A 23 40.55 25.53 -38.69
CA ILE A 23 39.29 24.76 -38.64
C ILE A 23 38.47 24.96 -39.92
N SER A 24 38.49 26.17 -40.51
CA SER A 24 37.80 26.44 -41.79
C SER A 24 38.44 25.72 -42.98
N ARG A 25 39.78 25.57 -43.00
CA ARG A 25 40.51 24.82 -44.06
C ARG A 25 40.31 23.30 -44.01
N VAL A 26 39.95 22.73 -42.86
CA VAL A 26 39.68 21.29 -42.71
C VAL A 26 38.23 20.94 -43.07
N GLN A 27 37.30 21.89 -42.94
CA GLN A 27 35.90 21.70 -43.34
C GLN A 27 35.67 21.81 -44.86
N GLU A 28 36.44 22.63 -45.59
CA GLU A 28 36.36 22.73 -47.06
C GLU A 28 37.01 21.54 -47.79
N ALA A 29 38.00 20.89 -47.19
CA ALA A 29 38.62 19.69 -47.76
C ALA A 29 37.76 18.41 -47.58
N SER A 30 36.87 18.37 -46.58
CA SER A 30 35.99 17.21 -46.32
C SER A 30 34.70 17.22 -47.16
N THR A 31 34.25 18.39 -47.61
CA THR A 31 33.07 18.54 -48.48
C THR A 31 33.38 18.28 -49.96
N SER A 32 34.62 18.46 -50.39
CA SER A 32 35.08 18.11 -51.76
C SER A 32 35.22 16.60 -52.00
N ALA A 33 35.46 15.79 -50.96
CA ALA A 33 35.67 14.34 -51.07
C ALA A 33 34.36 13.52 -51.02
N GLN A 34 33.30 14.04 -50.39
CA GLN A 34 31.98 13.38 -50.36
C GLN A 34 31.16 13.57 -51.65
N SER A 35 31.40 14.65 -52.41
CA SER A 35 30.69 14.90 -53.67
C SER A 35 31.23 14.11 -54.86
N GLN A 36 32.46 13.57 -54.80
CA GLN A 36 33.02 12.70 -55.84
C GLN A 36 32.69 11.21 -55.66
N GLN A 37 32.31 10.75 -54.46
CA GLN A 37 31.91 9.35 -54.22
C GLN A 37 30.44 9.09 -54.59
N LEU A 38 29.57 10.11 -54.53
CA LEU A 38 28.13 10.01 -54.87
C LEU A 38 27.81 10.05 -56.38
N SER A 39 28.83 10.25 -57.21
CA SER A 39 28.69 10.31 -58.68
C SER A 39 29.12 9.01 -59.38
N ILE A 40 29.71 8.06 -58.66
CA ILE A 40 30.21 6.78 -59.19
C ILE A 40 29.23 5.62 -58.90
N ASP A 41 28.34 5.76 -57.92
CA ASP A 41 27.34 4.73 -57.56
C ASP A 41 25.99 4.88 -58.30
N LYS A 42 25.85 5.90 -59.17
CA LYS A 42 24.67 6.12 -60.03
C LYS A 42 24.79 5.56 -61.44
N GLU A 43 25.97 5.10 -61.87
CA GLU A 43 26.20 4.53 -63.22
C GLU A 43 26.34 2.99 -63.23
N LYS A 44 26.07 2.28 -62.11
CA LYS A 44 26.20 0.82 -62.02
C LYS A 44 24.93 0.03 -61.74
N ASN A 45 23.77 0.69 -61.61
CA ASN A 45 22.50 0.03 -61.29
C ASN A 45 21.43 0.09 -62.40
N GLU A 46 21.80 0.52 -63.62
CA GLU A 46 20.90 0.52 -64.79
C GLU A 46 21.28 -0.51 -65.88
N GLU A 47 22.25 -1.40 -65.64
CA GLU A 47 22.65 -2.43 -66.61
C GLU A 47 22.69 -3.85 -66.03
N ILE A 48 21.68 -4.30 -65.29
CA ILE A 48 21.40 -5.76 -65.16
C ILE A 48 19.89 -5.97 -64.97
N THR A 49 19.12 -5.81 -66.05
CA THR A 49 17.77 -6.42 -66.13
C THR A 49 17.46 -6.76 -67.58
N GLN A 50 18.17 -7.74 -68.13
CA GLN A 50 17.74 -8.46 -69.33
C GLN A 50 18.68 -9.65 -69.55
N GLU A 51 18.35 -10.81 -68.99
CA GLU A 51 18.54 -12.09 -69.68
C GLU A 51 17.81 -13.24 -68.98
N GLN A 52 16.98 -13.91 -69.77
CA GLN A 52 16.55 -15.31 -69.68
C GLN A 52 15.42 -15.71 -68.71
N ALA A 53 14.23 -15.72 -69.31
CA ALA A 53 13.17 -16.70 -69.08
C ALA A 53 13.61 -18.08 -69.61
N ASP A 54 13.39 -19.15 -68.83
CA ASP A 54 12.53 -20.31 -69.17
C ASP A 54 12.84 -21.58 -68.34
N GLN A 55 11.78 -22.37 -68.13
CA GLN A 55 11.67 -23.72 -67.50
C GLN A 55 11.64 -23.70 -65.95
N ASP A 56 10.63 -24.17 -65.22
CA ASP A 56 9.77 -25.34 -65.44
C ASP A 56 8.57 -25.33 -64.46
N THR A 57 7.50 -26.03 -64.84
CA THR A 57 6.18 -26.08 -64.19
C THR A 57 6.07 -27.09 -63.04
N SER A 58 5.42 -26.74 -61.92
CA SER A 58 4.35 -27.54 -61.29
C SER A 58 3.66 -26.79 -60.14
N ALA A 59 2.34 -27.00 -60.01
CA ALA A 59 1.40 -26.17 -59.27
C ALA A 59 1.19 -26.59 -57.80
N MET A 60 0.96 -25.61 -56.90
CA MET A 60 0.20 -25.73 -55.65
C MET A 60 -0.37 -24.36 -55.21
N PRO A 61 -1.46 -24.30 -54.41
CA PRO A 61 -2.52 -23.29 -54.53
C PRO A 61 -2.23 -21.96 -53.81
N LYS A 62 -2.85 -20.89 -54.34
CA LYS A 62 -2.74 -19.48 -53.93
C LYS A 62 -3.00 -19.28 -52.43
N SER A 63 -1.98 -18.80 -51.71
CA SER A 63 -2.14 -18.19 -50.39
C SER A 63 -2.53 -16.72 -50.55
N ASP A 64 -3.62 -16.31 -49.91
CA ASP A 64 -4.01 -14.91 -49.77
C ASP A 64 -2.86 -14.10 -49.13
N THR A 65 -2.19 -13.29 -49.93
CA THR A 65 -1.20 -12.31 -49.48
C THR A 65 -1.90 -11.24 -48.65
N PHE A 66 -1.64 -11.24 -47.34
CA PHE A 66 -1.92 -10.10 -46.47
C PHE A 66 -1.13 -8.88 -46.97
N SER A 67 -1.84 -7.91 -47.55
CA SER A 67 -1.29 -6.59 -47.86
C SER A 67 -0.90 -5.90 -46.54
N ILE A 68 0.40 -5.82 -46.26
CA ILE A 68 0.93 -4.90 -45.25
C ILE A 68 0.72 -3.49 -45.81
N HIS A 69 -0.31 -2.79 -45.33
CA HIS A 69 -0.45 -1.37 -45.58
C HIS A 69 0.74 -0.64 -44.93
N GLN A 70 1.71 -0.26 -45.75
CA GLN A 70 2.80 0.61 -45.35
C GLN A 70 2.20 1.98 -44.99
N LYS A 71 2.28 2.36 -43.70
CA LYS A 71 1.87 3.70 -43.23
C LYS A 71 2.55 4.77 -44.07
N GLN A 72 1.82 5.82 -44.43
CA GLN A 72 2.38 6.92 -45.20
C GLN A 72 3.47 7.63 -44.37
N ILE A 73 4.52 8.11 -45.03
CA ILE A 73 5.62 8.86 -44.38
C ILE A 73 5.08 10.02 -43.52
N LYS A 74 4.00 10.67 -43.97
CA LYS A 74 3.31 11.74 -43.23
C LYS A 74 2.69 11.26 -41.92
N GLU A 75 2.13 10.05 -41.88
CA GLU A 75 1.58 9.45 -40.65
C GLU A 75 2.69 9.12 -39.65
N TYR A 76 3.88 8.74 -40.14
CA TYR A 76 5.06 8.51 -39.31
C TYR A 76 5.58 9.81 -38.68
N PHE A 77 5.65 10.90 -39.45
CA PHE A 77 5.99 12.22 -38.93
C PHE A 77 4.96 12.74 -37.92
N HIS A 78 3.67 12.53 -38.18
CA HIS A 78 2.61 12.91 -37.24
C HIS A 78 2.63 12.07 -35.95
N GLU A 79 2.99 10.78 -36.03
CA GLU A 79 3.21 9.91 -34.87
C GLU A 79 4.43 10.38 -34.07
N MET A 80 5.53 10.77 -34.73
CA MET A 80 6.72 11.34 -34.07
C MET A 80 6.44 12.71 -33.42
N GLU A 81 5.68 13.60 -34.07
CA GLU A 81 5.25 14.89 -33.49
C GLU A 81 4.32 14.69 -32.28
N SER A 82 3.50 13.64 -32.28
CA SER A 82 2.63 13.31 -31.13
C SER A 82 3.40 12.87 -29.87
N TYR A 83 4.69 12.55 -30.00
CA TYR A 83 5.62 12.24 -28.91
C TYR A 83 6.59 13.39 -28.57
N SER A 84 6.49 14.53 -29.27
CA SER A 84 7.21 15.75 -28.87
C SER A 84 6.76 16.21 -27.48
N SER A 85 7.51 17.12 -26.84
CA SER A 85 7.18 17.64 -25.50
C SER A 85 5.79 18.31 -25.42
N THR A 86 5.19 18.64 -26.56
CA THR A 86 3.83 19.23 -26.71
C THR A 86 2.84 18.26 -27.35
N GLY A 87 3.23 17.01 -27.61
CA GLY A 87 2.39 16.03 -28.29
C GLY A 87 1.38 15.34 -27.35
N SER A 88 0.15 15.15 -27.84
CA SER A 88 -0.96 14.57 -27.06
C SER A 88 -0.63 13.19 -26.46
N LYS A 89 0.17 12.37 -27.15
CA LYS A 89 0.51 11.01 -26.70
C LYS A 89 1.59 11.01 -25.62
N ALA A 90 2.59 11.88 -25.73
CA ALA A 90 3.58 12.07 -24.67
C ALA A 90 2.92 12.57 -23.37
N ALA A 91 2.01 13.54 -23.48
CA ALA A 91 1.26 14.06 -22.33
C ALA A 91 0.45 12.95 -21.63
N LYS A 92 -0.27 12.11 -22.38
CA LYS A 92 -1.01 10.96 -21.82
C LYS A 92 -0.11 9.98 -21.06
N ILE A 93 1.03 9.61 -21.64
CA ILE A 93 2.00 8.73 -20.95
C ILE A 93 2.55 9.40 -19.69
N THR A 94 2.90 10.69 -19.75
CA THR A 94 3.37 11.41 -18.56
C THR A 94 2.31 11.49 -17.47
N HIS A 95 1.04 11.75 -17.83
CA HIS A 95 -0.06 11.73 -16.87
C HIS A 95 -0.29 10.34 -16.28
N ALA A 96 -0.18 9.27 -17.06
CA ALA A 96 -0.28 7.90 -16.58
C ALA A 96 0.88 7.54 -15.62
N ILE A 97 2.10 8.05 -15.86
CA ILE A 97 3.23 7.91 -14.92
C ILE A 97 2.94 8.65 -13.61
N ILE A 98 2.44 9.90 -13.67
CA ILE A 98 2.08 10.66 -12.47
C ILE A 98 0.97 9.94 -11.70
N PHE A 99 -0.05 9.44 -12.41
CA PHE A 99 -1.13 8.66 -11.81
C PHE A 99 -0.59 7.40 -11.14
N MET A 100 0.32 6.67 -11.78
CA MET A 100 1.00 5.51 -11.18
C MET A 100 1.76 5.88 -9.90
N ILE A 101 2.52 6.97 -9.93
CA ILE A 101 3.27 7.46 -8.76
C ILE A 101 2.33 7.75 -7.59
N CYS A 102 1.23 8.48 -7.83
CA CYS A 102 0.27 8.83 -6.79
C CYS A 102 -0.57 7.64 -6.32
N ARG A 103 -1.07 6.82 -7.25
CA ARG A 103 -2.04 5.76 -6.95
C ARG A 103 -1.39 4.55 -6.30
N ASP A 104 -0.18 4.20 -6.74
CA ASP A 104 0.53 3.01 -6.29
C ASP A 104 1.62 3.35 -5.26
N ASN A 105 1.68 4.61 -4.80
CA ASN A 105 2.69 5.12 -3.85
C ASN A 105 4.14 4.82 -4.27
N GLN A 106 4.43 4.91 -5.57
CA GLN A 106 5.79 4.70 -6.09
C GLN A 106 6.65 5.95 -5.80
N PRO A 107 7.95 5.78 -5.52
CA PRO A 107 8.83 6.93 -5.36
C PRO A 107 8.94 7.70 -6.67
N ILE A 108 9.00 9.03 -6.60
CA ILE A 108 9.16 9.90 -7.80
C ILE A 108 10.42 9.51 -8.60
N SER A 109 11.45 8.98 -7.93
CA SER A 109 12.67 8.49 -8.56
C SER A 109 12.47 7.27 -9.47
N ILE A 110 11.29 6.65 -9.53
CA ILE A 110 11.02 5.51 -10.42
C ILE A 110 11.32 5.83 -11.89
N VAL A 111 11.13 7.09 -12.31
CA VAL A 111 11.45 7.55 -13.68
C VAL A 111 12.96 7.53 -13.97
N GLU A 112 13.79 7.42 -12.94
CA GLU A 112 15.25 7.33 -13.01
C GLU A 112 15.75 5.88 -12.92
N ASN A 113 14.87 4.92 -12.63
CA ASN A 113 15.24 3.51 -12.52
C ASN A 113 15.52 2.90 -13.90
N GLU A 114 16.57 2.09 -13.99
CA GLU A 114 17.09 1.58 -15.26
C GLU A 114 16.15 0.58 -15.95
N GLY A 115 15.48 -0.29 -15.18
CA GLY A 115 14.49 -1.23 -15.68
C GLY A 115 13.27 -0.53 -16.27
N PHE A 116 12.73 0.44 -15.54
CA PHE A 116 11.60 1.26 -15.96
C PHE A 116 11.91 2.09 -17.21
N LYS A 117 13.10 2.70 -17.28
CA LYS A 117 13.58 3.39 -18.50
C LYS A 117 13.64 2.44 -19.70
N GLU A 118 14.19 1.24 -19.53
CA GLU A 118 14.33 0.28 -20.63
C GLU A 118 12.96 -0.20 -21.14
N LEU A 119 12.01 -0.44 -20.23
CA LEU A 119 10.62 -0.76 -20.59
C LEU A 119 10.01 0.36 -21.45
N LEU A 120 10.04 1.61 -20.98
CA LEU A 120 9.48 2.74 -21.71
C LEU A 120 10.18 2.98 -23.06
N ARG A 121 11.51 2.89 -23.09
CA ARG A 121 12.31 3.05 -24.31
C ARG A 121 11.97 2.01 -25.39
N GLN A 122 11.60 0.80 -25.01
CA GLN A 122 11.29 -0.29 -25.94
C GLN A 122 9.81 -0.37 -26.33
N VAL A 123 8.92 0.12 -25.47
CA VAL A 123 7.48 0.14 -25.74
C VAL A 123 7.07 1.44 -26.44
N ALA A 124 7.60 2.59 -26.02
CA ALA A 124 7.39 3.91 -26.61
C ALA A 124 8.73 4.62 -26.92
N PRO A 125 9.46 4.23 -27.98
CA PRO A 125 10.81 4.72 -28.26
C PRO A 125 10.97 6.22 -28.49
N HIS A 126 9.91 6.89 -28.92
CA HIS A 126 9.91 8.34 -29.15
C HIS A 126 9.54 9.15 -27.91
N TYR A 127 9.04 8.51 -26.85
CA TYR A 127 8.71 9.19 -25.60
C TYR A 127 9.98 9.52 -24.82
N LYS A 128 10.16 10.80 -24.49
CA LYS A 128 11.23 11.25 -23.61
C LYS A 128 10.73 11.26 -22.18
N ILE A 129 11.29 10.38 -21.35
CA ILE A 129 10.94 10.28 -19.94
C ILE A 129 11.32 11.59 -19.23
N PRO A 130 10.38 12.29 -18.58
CA PRO A 130 10.70 13.49 -17.82
C PRO A 130 11.62 13.19 -16.64
N HIS A 131 12.52 14.11 -16.34
CA HIS A 131 13.35 14.03 -15.14
C HIS A 131 12.49 14.17 -13.88
N ARG A 132 12.96 13.62 -12.74
CA ARG A 132 12.23 13.66 -11.47
C ARG A 132 11.74 15.06 -11.10
N SER A 133 12.56 16.09 -11.33
CA SER A 133 12.19 17.50 -11.02
C SER A 133 11.04 18.02 -11.88
N THR A 134 10.90 17.52 -13.11
CA THR A 134 9.76 17.86 -13.97
C THR A 134 8.51 17.15 -13.47
N ILE A 135 8.60 15.88 -13.09
CA ILE A 135 7.49 15.14 -12.46
C ILE A 135 7.05 15.81 -11.17
N THR A 136 7.98 16.22 -10.30
CA THR A 136 7.68 16.97 -9.07
C THR A 136 6.89 18.24 -9.36
N ARG A 137 7.35 19.08 -10.28
CA ARG A 137 6.64 20.31 -10.66
C ARG A 137 5.24 20.02 -11.23
N MET A 138 5.10 18.98 -12.06
CA MET A 138 3.80 18.59 -12.61
C MET A 138 2.85 18.06 -11.52
N LEU A 139 3.39 17.35 -10.52
CA LEU A 139 2.63 16.87 -9.38
C LEU A 139 2.15 18.03 -8.51
N GLU A 140 3.01 19.03 -8.26
CA GLU A 140 2.63 20.28 -7.56
C GLU A 140 1.51 21.01 -8.32
N SER A 141 1.66 21.22 -9.63
CA SER A 141 0.60 21.85 -10.43
C SER A 141 -0.71 21.04 -10.45
N LYS A 142 -0.62 19.71 -10.43
CA LYS A 142 -1.80 18.83 -10.35
C LYS A 142 -2.44 18.91 -8.97
N TYR A 143 -1.65 18.99 -7.91
CA TYR A 143 -2.14 19.24 -6.55
C TYR A 143 -2.85 20.59 -6.47
N ASP A 144 -2.27 21.66 -7.01
CA ASP A 144 -2.88 22.99 -6.98
C ASP A 144 -4.26 22.95 -7.65
N PHE A 145 -4.35 22.39 -8.86
CA PHE A 145 -5.62 22.23 -9.58
C PHE A 145 -6.66 21.41 -8.79
N LEU A 146 -6.28 20.22 -8.29
CA LEU A 146 -7.19 19.36 -7.54
C LEU A 146 -7.60 19.97 -6.21
N SER A 147 -6.69 20.71 -5.56
CA SER A 147 -6.97 21.39 -4.31
C SER A 147 -8.02 22.48 -4.49
N GLU A 148 -7.99 23.23 -5.59
CA GLU A 148 -9.03 24.22 -5.91
C GLU A 148 -10.39 23.57 -6.16
N LEU A 149 -10.42 22.43 -6.86
CA LEU A 149 -11.66 21.68 -7.09
C LEU A 149 -12.28 21.17 -5.77
N ILE A 150 -11.44 20.61 -4.89
CA ILE A 150 -11.89 20.17 -3.56
C ILE A 150 -12.32 21.36 -2.69
N LYS A 151 -11.64 22.51 -2.76
CA LYS A 151 -12.08 23.73 -2.06
C LYS A 151 -13.45 24.18 -2.54
N GLU A 152 -13.70 24.14 -3.85
CA GLU A 152 -15.02 24.45 -4.41
C GLU A 152 -16.09 23.48 -3.90
N GLN A 153 -15.79 22.17 -3.84
CA GLN A 153 -16.69 21.18 -3.25
C GLN A 153 -16.96 21.49 -1.77
N LEU A 154 -15.92 21.66 -0.96
CA LEU A 154 -16.04 21.96 0.47
C LEU A 154 -16.82 23.24 0.75
N SER A 155 -16.78 24.23 -0.16
CA SER A 155 -17.55 25.48 -0.03
C SER A 155 -19.08 25.25 -0.07
N LYS A 156 -19.53 24.18 -0.72
CA LYS A 156 -20.94 23.78 -0.82
C LYS A 156 -21.40 22.92 0.36
N ILE A 157 -20.46 22.42 1.17
CA ILE A 157 -20.74 21.53 2.29
C ILE A 157 -21.03 22.34 3.56
N GLU A 158 -22.23 22.16 4.12
CA GLU A 158 -22.65 22.84 5.35
C GLU A 158 -22.07 22.24 6.63
N LYS A 159 -21.77 20.93 6.61
CA LYS A 159 -21.40 20.15 7.80
C LYS A 159 -20.18 19.28 7.52
N ILE A 160 -19.06 19.63 8.14
CA ILE A 160 -17.78 18.92 8.02
C ILE A 160 -17.38 18.38 9.39
N THR A 161 -16.85 17.16 9.43
CA THR A 161 -16.15 16.61 10.60
C THR A 161 -14.67 16.53 10.27
N LEU A 162 -13.81 16.96 11.20
CA LEU A 162 -12.37 16.85 11.05
C LEU A 162 -11.85 15.68 11.89
N THR A 163 -10.93 14.89 11.36
CA THR A 163 -10.06 14.02 12.17
C THR A 163 -8.65 14.58 12.13
N THR A 164 -7.99 14.56 13.28
CA THR A 164 -6.64 15.11 13.41
C THR A 164 -5.77 14.13 14.17
N ASP A 165 -4.56 13.90 13.68
CA ASP A 165 -3.57 13.04 14.33
C ASP A 165 -2.23 13.75 14.40
N VAL A 166 -1.55 13.65 15.55
CA VAL A 166 -0.22 14.19 15.75
C VAL A 166 0.73 13.05 16.05
N TRP A 167 1.72 12.86 15.18
CA TRP A 167 2.74 11.83 15.37
C TRP A 167 4.15 12.41 15.23
N THR A 168 5.12 11.72 15.82
CA THR A 168 6.54 12.07 15.73
C THR A 168 7.28 10.99 14.97
N ASP A 169 7.97 11.38 13.90
CA ASP A 169 9.02 10.58 13.27
C ASP A 169 10.21 10.51 14.22
N THR A 170 10.39 9.35 14.84
CA THR A 170 11.45 9.09 15.82
C THR A 170 12.84 8.99 15.19
N MET A 171 12.95 8.78 13.88
CA MET A 171 14.23 8.69 13.18
C MET A 171 14.81 10.07 12.90
N GLN A 172 13.97 11.04 12.55
CA GLN A 172 14.38 12.40 12.23
C GLN A 172 14.07 13.42 13.34
N GLY A 173 13.35 13.00 14.40
CA GLY A 173 12.91 13.86 15.48
C GLY A 173 11.91 14.94 15.05
N ARG A 174 11.13 14.69 13.98
CA ARG A 174 10.17 15.65 13.42
C ARG A 174 8.76 15.25 13.75
N SER A 175 7.90 16.22 14.02
CA SER A 175 6.48 15.96 14.31
C SER A 175 5.59 16.48 13.20
N PHE A 176 4.45 15.82 13.02
CA PHE A 176 3.51 16.12 11.96
C PHE A 176 2.09 16.14 12.52
N LEU A 177 1.27 17.05 11.99
CA LEU A 177 -0.17 17.13 12.18
C LEU A 177 -0.86 16.73 10.87
N GLY A 178 -1.51 15.58 10.86
CA GLY A 178 -2.42 15.18 9.80
C GLY A 178 -3.81 15.71 10.06
N VAL A 179 -4.46 16.29 9.03
CA VAL A 179 -5.86 16.73 9.11
C VAL A 179 -6.64 16.14 7.94
N THR A 180 -7.77 15.49 8.24
CA THR A 180 -8.68 14.92 7.23
C THR A 180 -10.09 15.44 7.46
N ALA A 181 -10.73 15.92 6.40
CA ALA A 181 -12.12 16.33 6.39
C ALA A 181 -13.01 15.15 5.97
N HIS A 182 -14.13 15.00 6.68
CA HIS A 182 -15.15 14.01 6.42
C HIS A 182 -16.49 14.72 6.24
N PHE A 183 -17.19 14.39 5.16
CA PHE A 183 -18.48 14.97 4.84
C PHE A 183 -19.35 13.98 4.07
N ALA A 184 -20.66 14.18 4.15
CA ALA A 184 -21.61 13.46 3.33
C ALA A 184 -21.98 14.34 2.14
N GLU A 185 -21.96 13.76 0.95
CA GLU A 185 -22.54 14.33 -0.26
C GLU A 185 -23.59 13.32 -0.76
N ASP A 186 -24.85 13.72 -0.69
CA ASP A 186 -26.02 12.86 -0.90
C ASP A 186 -26.00 11.59 -0.02
N THR A 187 -25.72 10.44 -0.63
CA THR A 187 -25.61 9.14 0.06
C THR A 187 -24.16 8.68 0.24
N THR A 188 -23.20 9.43 -0.30
CA THR A 188 -21.79 9.06 -0.29
C THR A 188 -21.07 9.71 0.89
N PHE A 189 -20.31 8.89 1.61
CA PHE A 189 -19.40 9.38 2.63
C PHE A 189 -18.04 9.64 1.99
N ASN A 190 -17.62 10.90 2.00
CA ASN A 190 -16.37 11.35 1.42
C ASN A 190 -15.37 11.69 2.53
N SER A 191 -14.11 11.35 2.30
CA SER A 191 -13.00 11.64 3.21
C SER A 191 -11.84 12.18 2.39
N VAL A 192 -11.37 13.38 2.74
CA VAL A 192 -10.30 14.06 2.01
C VAL A 192 -9.23 14.51 3.00
N THR A 193 -8.01 14.02 2.83
CA THR A 193 -6.87 14.49 3.61
C THR A 193 -6.48 15.90 3.16
N LEU A 194 -6.67 16.87 4.05
CA LEU A 194 -6.39 18.28 3.80
C LEU A 194 -4.88 18.56 3.81
N GLY A 195 -4.12 17.78 4.57
CA GLY A 195 -2.68 17.87 4.58
C GLY A 195 -2.02 17.16 5.74
N VAL A 196 -0.71 16.99 5.59
CA VAL A 196 0.22 16.58 6.64
C VAL A 196 1.19 17.72 6.84
N HIS A 197 1.10 18.39 7.98
CA HIS A 197 1.82 19.61 8.28
C HIS A 197 2.93 19.33 9.28
N GLN A 198 4.17 19.66 8.94
CA GLN A 198 5.27 19.57 9.90
C GLN A 198 5.05 20.60 11.03
N LEU A 199 5.23 20.16 12.27
CA LEU A 199 5.19 21.00 13.47
C LEU A 199 6.62 21.41 13.81
N GLU A 200 6.84 22.72 13.99
CA GLU A 200 8.17 23.31 14.19
C GLU A 200 8.38 23.89 15.60
N ASP A 201 7.32 23.95 16.39
CA ASP A 201 7.35 24.49 17.76
C ASP A 201 6.80 23.47 18.77
N ARG A 202 6.86 23.81 20.05
CA ARG A 202 6.24 23.06 21.14
C ARG A 202 4.75 22.90 20.86
N HIS A 203 4.26 21.67 20.96
CA HIS A 203 2.87 21.31 20.69
C HIS A 203 1.91 21.77 21.80
N THR A 204 1.92 23.05 22.17
CA THR A 204 0.95 23.61 23.13
C THR A 204 -0.44 23.67 22.50
N GLY A 205 -1.48 23.79 23.32
CA GLY A 205 -2.85 23.90 22.83
C GLY A 205 -3.06 25.11 21.92
N GLU A 206 -2.41 26.23 22.21
CA GLU A 206 -2.47 27.47 21.41
C GLU A 206 -1.82 27.28 20.04
N TYR A 207 -0.63 26.69 19.99
CA TYR A 207 0.06 26.44 18.71
C TYR A 207 -0.74 25.49 17.83
N LEU A 208 -1.22 24.38 18.39
CA LEU A 208 -2.03 23.41 17.67
C LEU A 208 -3.38 24.01 17.21
N SER A 209 -4.01 24.85 18.04
CA SER A 209 -5.22 25.61 17.66
C SER A 209 -4.98 26.51 16.45
N GLN A 210 -3.84 27.20 16.44
CA GLN A 210 -3.44 28.03 15.32
C GLN A 210 -3.20 27.19 14.05
N GLN A 211 -2.51 26.05 14.16
CA GLN A 211 -2.31 25.15 13.02
C GLN A 211 -3.64 24.63 12.46
N LEU A 212 -4.57 24.19 13.32
CA LEU A 212 -5.90 23.75 12.88
C LEU A 212 -6.70 24.88 12.20
N THR A 213 -6.62 26.09 12.74
CA THR A 213 -7.27 27.27 12.15
C THR A 213 -6.67 27.60 10.79
N ASN A 214 -5.34 27.61 10.66
CA ASN A 214 -4.63 27.86 9.41
C ASN A 214 -5.01 26.83 8.33
N VAL A 215 -5.18 25.55 8.70
CA VAL A 215 -5.64 24.51 7.78
C VAL A 215 -7.06 24.81 7.30
N CYS A 216 -7.99 25.14 8.19
CA CYS A 216 -9.35 25.51 7.81
C CYS A 216 -9.37 26.73 6.88
N GLU A 217 -8.60 27.78 7.20
CA GLU A 217 -8.48 28.98 6.37
C GLU A 217 -7.92 28.68 4.98
N LYS A 218 -6.84 27.87 4.89
CA LYS A 218 -6.24 27.44 3.62
C LYS A 218 -7.24 26.72 2.71
N TRP A 219 -8.15 25.95 3.31
CA TRP A 219 -9.16 25.15 2.59
C TRP A 219 -10.53 25.84 2.48
N GLY A 220 -10.66 27.10 2.92
CA GLY A 220 -11.93 27.84 2.87
C GLY A 220 -13.03 27.26 3.77
N ILE A 221 -12.66 26.47 4.78
CA ILE A 221 -13.60 25.84 5.71
C ILE A 221 -13.96 26.83 6.81
N GLN A 222 -15.22 27.25 6.83
CA GLN A 222 -15.74 28.10 7.90
C GLN A 222 -15.82 27.34 9.21
N LYS A 223 -15.44 27.99 10.32
CA LYS A 223 -15.43 27.37 11.65
C LYS A 223 -16.81 26.89 12.07
N GLU A 224 -17.87 27.55 11.61
CA GLU A 224 -19.27 27.24 11.86
C GLU A 224 -19.69 25.92 11.20
N ASN A 225 -19.13 25.61 10.02
CA ASN A 225 -19.40 24.39 9.26
C ASN A 225 -18.76 23.16 9.91
N VAL A 226 -17.70 23.34 10.71
CA VAL A 226 -17.08 22.25 11.47
C VAL A 226 -18.03 21.81 12.59
N THR A 227 -18.56 20.59 12.46
CA THR A 227 -19.50 19.98 13.40
C THR A 227 -18.82 19.25 14.54
N ALA A 228 -17.74 18.54 14.25
CA ALA A 228 -16.95 17.82 15.23
C ALA A 228 -15.48 17.76 14.80
N VAL A 229 -14.59 17.66 15.79
CA VAL A 229 -13.15 17.40 15.60
C VAL A 229 -12.77 16.19 16.44
N VAL A 230 -12.27 15.16 15.77
CA VAL A 230 -11.86 13.90 16.37
C VAL A 230 -10.37 13.89 16.64
N THR A 231 -9.98 13.71 17.91
CA THR A 231 -8.58 13.76 18.34
C THR A 231 -8.19 12.57 19.22
N ASP A 232 -6.90 12.31 19.39
CA ASP A 232 -6.29 11.21 20.14
C ASP A 232 -6.38 11.32 21.67
N ASN A 233 -7.25 12.18 22.20
CA ASN A 233 -7.37 12.50 23.63
C ASN A 233 -6.17 13.18 24.30
N ALA A 234 -5.16 13.65 23.57
CA ALA A 234 -4.08 14.41 24.19
C ALA A 234 -4.60 15.73 24.79
N ALA A 235 -4.15 16.09 26.00
CA ALA A 235 -4.61 17.29 26.70
C ALA A 235 -4.42 18.58 25.87
N ASN A 236 -3.32 18.66 25.13
CA ASN A 236 -3.05 19.81 24.25
C ASN A 236 -3.98 19.83 23.04
N MET A 237 -4.37 18.66 22.50
CA MET A 237 -5.38 18.58 21.43
C MET A 237 -6.78 18.95 21.95
N PHE A 238 -7.13 18.57 23.18
CA PHE A 238 -8.34 19.05 23.86
C PHE A 238 -8.38 20.57 23.92
N SER A 239 -7.31 21.17 24.44
CA SER A 239 -7.18 22.63 24.53
C SER A 239 -7.23 23.29 23.14
N ALA A 240 -6.56 22.69 22.15
CA ALA A 240 -6.53 23.21 20.78
C ALA A 240 -7.93 23.28 20.14
N VAL A 241 -8.74 22.22 20.27
CA VAL A 241 -10.10 22.19 19.72
C VAL A 241 -11.02 23.16 20.45
N GLU A 242 -10.89 23.27 21.77
CA GLU A 242 -11.65 24.23 22.58
C GLU A 242 -11.36 25.68 22.16
N LEU A 243 -10.09 26.02 21.92
CA LEU A 243 -9.66 27.33 21.46
C LEU A 243 -10.03 27.61 19.99
N ALA A 244 -9.92 26.62 19.11
CA ALA A 244 -10.11 26.82 17.67
C ALA A 244 -11.59 26.87 17.26
N PHE A 245 -12.43 26.02 17.86
CA PHE A 245 -13.81 25.79 17.43
C PHE A 245 -14.84 25.95 18.56
N SER A 246 -14.77 25.06 19.56
CA SER A 246 -15.51 25.09 20.83
C SER A 246 -15.38 23.75 21.54
N LYS A 247 -15.58 23.74 22.86
CA LYS A 247 -15.66 22.50 23.65
C LYS A 247 -16.75 21.52 23.19
N SER A 248 -17.86 22.03 22.65
CA SER A 248 -18.99 21.20 22.19
C SER A 248 -18.73 20.43 20.90
N LYS A 249 -17.71 20.84 20.13
CA LYS A 249 -17.31 20.20 18.86
C LYS A 249 -16.27 19.12 19.07
N GLN A 250 -15.81 18.89 20.29
CA GLN A 250 -14.80 17.89 20.54
C GLN A 250 -15.39 16.47 20.58
N LEU A 251 -14.74 15.55 19.86
CA LEU A 251 -15.05 14.13 19.92
C LEU A 251 -13.77 13.30 20.18
N PRO A 252 -13.61 12.70 21.36
CA PRO A 252 -12.58 11.70 21.62
C PRO A 252 -12.51 10.59 20.57
N CYS A 253 -11.30 10.25 20.10
CA CYS A 253 -11.10 9.09 19.25
C CYS A 253 -11.46 7.82 20.04
N PHE A 254 -12.51 7.12 19.62
CA PHE A 254 -12.99 5.92 20.29
C PHE A 254 -11.95 4.78 20.23
N ALA A 255 -11.29 4.59 19.08
CA ALA A 255 -10.25 3.58 18.92
C ALA A 255 -9.05 3.81 19.86
N HIS A 256 -8.61 5.07 19.98
CA HIS A 256 -7.57 5.44 20.95
C HIS A 256 -8.05 5.20 22.39
N THR A 257 -9.30 5.55 22.69
CA THR A 257 -9.88 5.31 24.02
C THR A 257 -9.96 3.82 24.37
N LEU A 258 -10.31 2.96 23.42
CA LEU A 258 -10.27 1.50 23.57
C LEU A 258 -8.85 0.99 23.81
N ASN A 259 -7.86 1.49 23.07
CA ASN A 259 -6.45 1.17 23.29
C ASN A 259 -6.04 1.54 24.74
N LEU A 260 -6.47 2.70 25.24
CA LEU A 260 -6.21 3.10 26.62
C LEU A 260 -6.93 2.22 27.65
N VAL A 261 -8.13 1.71 27.37
CA VAL A 261 -8.79 0.73 28.25
C VAL A 261 -7.92 -0.52 28.35
N ALA A 262 -7.56 -1.11 27.21
CA ALA A 262 -6.76 -2.33 27.20
C ALA A 262 -5.40 -2.15 27.88
N GLU A 263 -4.64 -1.11 27.50
CA GLU A 263 -3.32 -0.85 28.08
C GLU A 263 -3.41 -0.59 29.58
N LYS A 264 -4.30 0.30 30.05
CA LYS A 264 -4.40 0.58 31.49
C LYS A 264 -4.89 -0.61 32.29
N SER A 265 -5.81 -1.41 31.74
CA SER A 265 -6.28 -2.61 32.42
C SER A 265 -5.18 -3.66 32.56
N ILE A 266 -4.34 -3.84 31.54
CA ILE A 266 -3.20 -4.75 31.58
C ILE A 266 -2.15 -4.25 32.59
N THR A 267 -1.70 -2.99 32.47
CA THR A 267 -0.64 -2.43 33.34
C THR A 267 -1.07 -2.25 34.80
N SER A 268 -2.38 -2.26 35.07
CA SER A 268 -2.88 -2.16 36.45
C SER A 268 -2.66 -3.44 37.26
N ILE A 269 -2.43 -4.58 36.59
CA ILE A 269 -2.25 -5.90 37.20
C ILE A 269 -0.79 -6.32 36.97
N PHE A 270 0.06 -6.04 37.97
CA PHE A 270 1.50 -6.27 37.88
C PHE A 270 1.83 -7.73 37.51
N GLU A 271 1.16 -8.69 38.15
CA GLU A 271 1.37 -10.13 37.92
C GLU A 271 1.06 -10.53 36.47
N PHE A 272 0.03 -9.92 35.87
CA PHE A 272 -0.34 -10.19 34.48
C PHE A 272 0.62 -9.52 33.50
N GLU A 273 1.05 -8.29 33.79
CA GLU A 273 2.05 -7.59 32.99
C GLU A 273 3.39 -8.34 32.98
N GLU A 274 3.84 -8.83 34.14
CA GLU A 274 5.05 -9.65 34.27
C GLU A 274 4.93 -10.96 33.47
N LEU A 275 3.77 -11.61 33.52
CA LEU A 275 3.49 -12.80 32.72
C LEU A 275 3.59 -12.51 31.21
N ILE A 276 3.02 -11.40 30.74
CA ILE A 276 3.15 -10.97 29.33
C ILE A 276 4.62 -10.69 28.99
N MET A 277 5.37 -10.06 29.89
CA MET A 277 6.81 -9.81 29.70
C MET A 277 7.60 -11.12 29.61
N ASN A 278 7.26 -12.15 30.40
CA ASN A 278 7.89 -13.47 30.30
C ASN A 278 7.59 -14.14 28.95
N VAL A 279 6.34 -14.08 28.48
CA VAL A 279 5.99 -14.52 27.12
C VAL A 279 6.79 -13.75 26.07
N LYS A 280 6.89 -12.42 26.20
CA LYS A 280 7.66 -11.56 25.28
C LYS A 280 9.14 -11.92 25.27
N ARG A 281 9.75 -12.23 26.42
CA ARG A 281 11.15 -12.66 26.52
C ARG A 281 11.37 -13.97 25.78
N ILE A 282 10.47 -14.95 25.93
CA ILE A 282 10.52 -16.21 25.19
C ILE A 282 10.43 -15.93 23.68
N VAL A 283 9.41 -15.17 23.25
CA VAL A 283 9.22 -14.83 21.83
C VAL A 283 10.44 -14.10 21.25
N THR A 284 10.99 -13.14 22.00
CA THR A 284 12.18 -12.37 21.58
C THR A 284 13.40 -13.27 21.44
N TRP A 285 13.61 -14.18 22.40
CA TRP A 285 14.68 -15.17 22.32
C TRP A 285 14.54 -16.07 21.09
N PHE A 286 13.33 -16.56 20.79
CA PHE A 286 13.05 -17.31 19.55
C PHE A 286 13.28 -16.49 18.28
N LYS A 287 13.13 -15.16 18.32
CA LYS A 287 13.41 -14.29 17.17
C LYS A 287 14.91 -14.04 16.99
N GLN A 288 15.68 -14.03 18.07
CA GLN A 288 17.13 -13.87 18.05
C GLN A 288 17.86 -15.18 17.76
N SER A 289 17.30 -16.32 18.16
CA SER A 289 17.86 -17.64 17.91
C SER A 289 17.35 -18.23 16.60
N VAL A 290 18.19 -18.15 15.56
CA VAL A 290 17.96 -18.83 14.27
C VAL A 290 17.65 -20.31 14.48
N ILE A 291 18.47 -20.99 15.28
CA ILE A 291 18.40 -22.43 15.50
C ILE A 291 17.03 -22.80 16.11
N ALA A 292 16.62 -22.11 17.18
CA ALA A 292 15.33 -22.38 17.82
C ALA A 292 14.14 -22.04 16.91
N ASN A 293 14.26 -21.00 16.09
CA ASN A 293 13.22 -20.65 15.12
C ASN A 293 13.06 -21.72 14.03
N ASP A 294 14.18 -22.25 13.52
CA ASP A 294 14.17 -23.29 12.50
C ASP A 294 13.70 -24.64 13.06
N GLU A 295 14.02 -24.98 14.31
CA GLU A 295 13.42 -26.13 15.01
C GLU A 295 11.90 -25.97 15.16
N LEU A 296 11.44 -24.77 15.55
CA LEU A 296 10.00 -24.49 15.67
C LEU A 296 9.30 -24.64 14.31
N ARG A 297 9.93 -24.19 13.23
CA ARG A 297 9.41 -24.34 11.86
C ARG A 297 9.35 -25.78 11.38
N LYS A 298 10.30 -26.63 11.78
CA LYS A 298 10.22 -28.08 11.47
C LYS A 298 8.99 -28.71 12.13
N MET A 299 8.54 -28.16 13.25
CA MET A 299 7.37 -28.63 13.99
C MET A 299 6.06 -27.92 13.62
N THR A 300 6.09 -26.88 12.77
CA THR A 300 4.89 -26.10 12.35
C THR A 300 4.74 -26.05 10.84
N ASP A 301 3.53 -25.76 10.34
CA ASP A 301 3.35 -25.42 8.93
C ASP A 301 4.11 -24.11 8.61
N THR A 302 4.61 -23.98 7.38
CA THR A 302 5.47 -22.86 6.92
C THR A 302 4.91 -21.44 7.19
N THR A 303 3.62 -21.32 7.49
CA THR A 303 2.90 -20.07 7.73
C THR A 303 2.77 -19.68 9.21
N THR A 304 2.95 -20.61 10.16
CA THR A 304 2.63 -20.39 11.59
C THR A 304 3.89 -20.04 12.39
N LYS A 305 4.24 -18.75 12.40
CA LYS A 305 5.41 -18.19 13.14
C LYS A 305 4.98 -17.50 14.44
N LEU A 306 5.85 -17.42 15.43
CA LEU A 306 5.64 -16.57 16.60
C LEU A 306 5.57 -15.09 16.17
N ILE A 307 4.63 -14.36 16.78
CA ILE A 307 4.38 -12.93 16.53
C ILE A 307 5.04 -12.15 17.65
N GLN A 308 5.87 -11.17 17.30
CA GLN A 308 6.49 -10.27 18.26
C GLN A 308 5.57 -9.06 18.48
N GLU A 309 5.43 -8.65 19.74
CA GLU A 309 4.74 -7.42 20.10
C GLU A 309 5.41 -6.21 19.42
N CYS A 310 4.59 -5.35 18.81
CA CYS A 310 4.97 -4.03 18.32
C CYS A 310 4.30 -2.99 19.22
N PRO A 311 5.06 -2.11 19.91
CA PRO A 311 4.50 -1.18 20.91
C PRO A 311 3.48 -0.16 20.39
N THR A 312 3.25 -0.08 19.07
CA THR A 312 2.39 0.95 18.48
C THR A 312 0.89 0.75 18.74
N ARG A 313 0.41 -0.48 18.96
CA ARG A 313 -0.99 -0.80 19.29
C ARG A 313 -1.10 -2.04 20.18
N TRP A 314 -2.00 -2.00 21.16
CA TRP A 314 -2.20 -3.09 22.13
C TRP A 314 -2.57 -4.44 21.49
N ASN A 315 -3.19 -4.43 20.30
CA ASN A 315 -3.52 -5.65 19.54
C ASN A 315 -2.30 -6.54 19.27
N SER A 316 -1.10 -5.95 19.17
CA SER A 316 0.12 -6.75 18.96
C SER A 316 0.44 -7.63 20.18
N LYS A 317 0.16 -7.16 21.41
CA LYS A 317 0.23 -7.97 22.64
C LYS A 317 -0.77 -9.12 22.56
N PHE A 318 -2.01 -8.83 22.16
CA PHE A 318 -3.05 -9.84 22.00
C PHE A 318 -2.66 -10.94 21.00
N TYR A 319 -2.20 -10.57 19.79
CA TYR A 319 -1.80 -11.55 18.77
C TYR A 319 -0.54 -12.34 19.15
N MET A 320 0.39 -11.73 19.90
CA MET A 320 1.54 -12.43 20.48
C MET A 320 1.08 -13.51 21.47
N ILE A 321 0.18 -13.16 22.41
CA ILE A 321 -0.36 -14.09 23.40
C ILE A 321 -1.14 -15.21 22.72
N GLU A 322 -2.04 -14.89 21.79
CA GLU A 322 -2.82 -15.88 21.03
C GLU A 322 -1.91 -16.90 20.35
N ARG A 323 -0.89 -16.41 19.63
CA ARG A 323 0.04 -17.26 18.91
C ARG A 323 0.92 -18.08 19.85
N PHE A 324 1.31 -17.51 20.98
CA PHE A 324 2.07 -18.23 22.00
C PHE A 324 1.25 -19.37 22.61
N ILE A 325 -0.02 -19.13 22.98
CA ILE A 325 -0.93 -20.17 23.48
C ILE A 325 -1.10 -21.29 22.45
N GLN A 326 -1.23 -20.96 21.16
CA GLN A 326 -1.33 -21.96 20.08
C GLN A 326 -0.06 -22.83 19.94
N LEU A 327 1.12 -22.25 20.17
CA LEU A 327 2.41 -22.92 19.94
C LEU A 327 3.10 -23.42 21.21
N HIS A 328 2.55 -23.17 22.40
CA HIS A 328 3.24 -23.34 23.69
C HIS A 328 3.85 -24.74 23.89
N THR A 329 3.17 -25.81 23.43
CA THR A 329 3.69 -27.18 23.55
C THR A 329 4.97 -27.38 22.74
N LYS A 330 5.00 -26.85 21.51
CA LYS A 330 6.18 -26.93 20.61
C LYS A 330 7.31 -26.03 21.12
N VAL A 331 6.95 -24.84 21.60
CA VAL A 331 7.89 -23.92 22.26
C VAL A 331 8.55 -24.59 23.47
N ASN A 332 7.78 -25.25 24.33
CA ASN A 332 8.31 -25.93 25.51
C ASN A 332 9.32 -27.03 25.17
N ILE A 333 9.03 -27.86 24.16
CA ILE A 333 9.94 -28.92 23.71
C ILE A 333 11.32 -28.33 23.35
N ILE A 334 11.33 -27.21 22.62
CA ILE A 334 12.58 -26.57 22.17
C ILE A 334 13.31 -25.91 23.33
N LEU A 335 12.60 -25.20 24.22
CA LEU A 335 13.20 -24.53 25.37
C LEU A 335 13.96 -25.50 26.29
N ILE A 336 13.41 -26.70 26.53
CA ILE A 336 14.02 -27.72 27.40
C ILE A 336 15.39 -28.18 26.87
N HIS A 337 15.60 -28.15 25.55
CA HIS A 337 16.83 -28.60 24.92
C HIS A 337 17.88 -27.50 24.73
N GLN A 338 17.59 -26.26 25.13
CA GLN A 338 18.40 -25.09 24.81
C GLN A 338 18.91 -24.40 26.10
N PRO A 339 20.20 -24.54 26.48
CA PRO A 339 20.73 -24.06 27.75
C PRO A 339 20.65 -22.54 27.95
N THR A 340 20.70 -21.76 26.87
CA THR A 340 20.63 -20.29 26.89
C THR A 340 19.20 -19.77 26.86
N ALA A 341 18.20 -20.66 26.87
CA ALA A 341 16.82 -20.29 26.71
C ALA A 341 16.22 -19.72 28.01
N PRO A 342 15.29 -18.75 27.91
CA PRO A 342 14.56 -18.27 29.08
C PRO A 342 13.67 -19.37 29.68
N ALA A 343 13.39 -19.26 30.97
CA ALA A 343 12.47 -20.17 31.64
C ALA A 343 11.09 -20.15 30.97
N MET A 344 10.51 -21.34 30.78
CA MET A 344 9.14 -21.48 30.29
C MET A 344 8.14 -21.02 31.36
N VAL A 345 7.00 -20.50 30.93
CA VAL A 345 5.88 -20.22 31.85
C VAL A 345 5.37 -21.52 32.47
N SER A 346 5.09 -21.49 33.76
CA SER A 346 4.57 -22.63 34.52
C SER A 346 3.16 -23.03 34.06
N ALA A 347 2.70 -24.21 34.48
CA ALA A 347 1.33 -24.67 34.18
C ALA A 347 0.26 -23.73 34.77
N MET A 348 0.53 -23.16 35.95
CA MET A 348 -0.36 -22.19 36.60
C MET A 348 -0.41 -20.88 35.80
N GLU A 349 0.75 -20.31 35.46
CA GLU A 349 0.86 -19.12 34.61
C GLU A 349 0.24 -19.33 33.21
N MET A 350 0.35 -20.52 32.65
CA MET A 350 -0.30 -20.86 31.38
C MET A 350 -1.84 -20.88 31.52
N SER A 351 -2.38 -21.35 32.65
CA SER A 351 -3.82 -21.26 32.93
C SER A 351 -4.27 -19.81 33.07
N GLN A 352 -3.52 -19.02 33.84
CA GLN A 352 -3.70 -17.58 34.03
C GLN A 352 -3.74 -16.83 32.69
N LEU A 353 -2.78 -17.13 31.81
CA LEU A 353 -2.68 -16.52 30.49
C LEU A 353 -3.90 -16.86 29.61
N LYS A 354 -4.37 -18.12 29.65
CA LYS A 354 -5.54 -18.56 28.87
C LYS A 354 -6.83 -17.93 29.37
N GLU A 355 -7.08 -17.90 30.68
CA GLU A 355 -8.28 -17.26 31.25
C GLU A 355 -8.26 -15.74 30.99
N SER A 356 -7.12 -15.09 31.18
CA SER A 356 -6.95 -13.66 30.90
C SER A 356 -7.10 -13.34 29.41
N PHE A 357 -6.67 -14.24 28.52
CA PHE A 357 -6.83 -14.08 27.07
C PHE A 357 -8.31 -14.03 26.65
N GLU A 358 -9.18 -14.86 27.25
CA GLU A 358 -10.62 -14.82 26.96
C GLU A 358 -11.26 -13.47 27.35
N ILE A 359 -10.77 -12.82 28.39
CA ILE A 359 -11.22 -11.48 28.82
C ILE A 359 -10.82 -10.40 27.80
N LEU A 360 -9.67 -10.56 27.14
CA LEU A 360 -9.17 -9.62 26.13
C LEU A 360 -9.85 -9.79 24.76
N ARG A 361 -10.46 -10.96 24.45
CA ARG A 361 -11.12 -11.20 23.15
C ARG A 361 -12.22 -10.18 22.81
N PRO A 362 -13.14 -9.83 23.71
CA PRO A 362 -14.12 -8.77 23.46
C PRO A 362 -13.49 -7.42 23.11
N LEU A 363 -12.38 -7.04 23.75
CA LEU A 363 -11.66 -5.80 23.47
C LEU A 363 -11.04 -5.82 22.06
N GLU A 364 -10.43 -6.95 21.64
CA GLU A 364 -9.86 -7.10 20.30
C GLU A 364 -10.95 -6.98 19.25
N ALA A 365 -12.06 -7.66 19.47
CA ALA A 365 -13.21 -7.62 18.57
C ALA A 365 -13.76 -6.20 18.45
N ALA A 366 -13.96 -5.48 19.56
CA ALA A 366 -14.39 -4.09 19.55
C ALA A 366 -13.43 -3.18 18.76
N THR A 367 -12.12 -3.36 18.95
CA THR A 367 -11.09 -2.60 18.24
C THR A 367 -11.11 -2.88 16.74
N ARG A 368 -11.21 -4.16 16.36
CA ARG A 368 -11.27 -4.58 14.96
C ARG A 368 -12.50 -4.04 14.22
N GLU A 369 -13.63 -3.94 14.90
CA GLU A 369 -14.88 -3.44 14.31
C GLU A 369 -14.92 -1.91 14.18
N ILE A 370 -14.19 -1.14 15.01
CA ILE A 370 -14.12 0.32 14.85
C ILE A 370 -13.01 0.78 13.91
N CYS A 371 -11.93 0.01 13.76
CA CYS A 371 -10.81 0.37 12.88
C CYS A 371 -11.12 0.17 11.37
N GLY A 372 -12.36 -0.06 10.97
CA GLY A 372 -12.74 -0.16 9.56
C GLY A 372 -12.78 1.21 8.86
N GLU A 373 -12.17 1.30 7.67
CA GLU A 373 -12.02 2.58 6.93
C GLU A 373 -13.15 2.85 5.92
N LYS A 374 -13.95 1.84 5.56
CA LYS A 374 -14.90 1.90 4.43
C LYS A 374 -16.37 2.09 4.83
N TYR A 375 -16.66 2.37 6.09
CA TYR A 375 -18.04 2.49 6.57
C TYR A 375 -18.18 3.48 7.74
N LEU A 376 -19.42 3.92 7.98
CA LEU A 376 -19.75 4.83 9.08
C LEU A 376 -19.59 4.11 10.43
N THR A 377 -18.70 4.62 11.27
CA THR A 377 -18.33 4.00 12.56
C THR A 377 -19.07 4.60 13.76
N THR A 378 -19.51 5.86 13.67
CA THR A 378 -20.09 6.62 14.81
C THR A 378 -21.35 5.97 15.38
N SER A 379 -22.24 5.41 14.55
CA SER A 379 -23.45 4.71 15.02
C SER A 379 -23.19 3.34 15.66
N LEU A 380 -21.97 2.79 15.49
CA LEU A 380 -21.57 1.50 16.06
C LEU A 380 -21.05 1.64 17.49
N VAL A 381 -20.63 2.84 17.92
CA VAL A 381 -19.91 3.03 19.19
C VAL A 381 -20.72 2.59 20.41
N ILE A 382 -21.95 3.07 20.57
CA ILE A 382 -22.81 2.69 21.72
C ILE A 382 -23.09 1.17 21.71
N PRO A 383 -23.53 0.56 20.59
CA PRO A 383 -23.66 -0.90 20.51
C PRO A 383 -22.38 -1.68 20.82
N ILE A 384 -21.21 -1.23 20.33
CA ILE A 384 -19.91 -1.87 20.59
C ILE A 384 -19.58 -1.82 22.08
N VAL A 385 -19.73 -0.67 22.75
CA VAL A 385 -19.49 -0.55 24.19
C VAL A 385 -20.38 -1.51 24.97
N HIS A 386 -21.67 -1.56 24.64
CA HIS A 386 -22.61 -2.45 25.32
C HIS A 386 -22.23 -3.93 25.13
N ASN A 387 -21.95 -4.35 23.90
CA ASN A 387 -21.55 -5.73 23.60
C ASN A 387 -20.17 -6.07 24.20
N LEU A 388 -19.25 -5.10 24.28
CA LEU A 388 -17.95 -5.25 24.92
C LEU A 388 -18.13 -5.52 26.41
N VAL A 389 -18.87 -4.67 27.12
CA VAL A 389 -19.13 -4.81 28.56
C VAL A 389 -19.88 -6.11 28.85
N GLY A 390 -20.92 -6.42 28.06
CA GLY A 390 -21.66 -7.68 28.17
C GLY A 390 -20.79 -8.91 27.88
N GLY A 391 -19.92 -8.83 26.87
CA GLY A 391 -18.97 -9.86 26.50
C GLY A 391 -17.98 -10.17 27.63
N VAL A 392 -17.30 -9.15 28.15
CA VAL A 392 -16.37 -9.28 29.29
C VAL A 392 -17.10 -9.80 30.53
N SER A 393 -18.28 -9.29 30.83
CA SER A 393 -19.08 -9.72 31.99
C SER A 393 -19.45 -11.20 31.93
N SER A 394 -19.69 -11.73 30.73
CA SER A 394 -20.08 -13.13 30.50
C SER A 394 -18.94 -14.15 30.59
N VAL A 395 -17.67 -13.71 30.60
CA VAL A 395 -16.52 -14.62 30.73
C VAL A 395 -16.47 -15.18 32.15
N ASN A 396 -16.46 -16.50 32.29
CA ASN A 396 -16.22 -17.17 33.56
C ASN A 396 -14.71 -17.34 33.75
N CYS A 397 -14.20 -16.91 34.90
CA CYS A 397 -12.80 -17.04 35.29
C CYS A 397 -12.73 -17.39 36.78
N GLU A 398 -11.83 -18.29 37.13
CA GLU A 398 -11.62 -18.76 38.51
C GLU A 398 -10.30 -18.23 39.06
N ASP A 399 -9.31 -18.00 38.19
CA ASP A 399 -8.02 -17.46 38.59
C ASP A 399 -8.10 -16.00 39.08
N LEU A 400 -7.37 -15.69 40.16
CA LEU A 400 -7.40 -14.37 40.81
C LEU A 400 -6.90 -13.24 39.91
N VAL A 401 -5.88 -13.49 39.08
CA VAL A 401 -5.32 -12.52 38.13
C VAL A 401 -6.34 -12.25 37.03
N ALA A 402 -6.98 -13.29 36.49
CA ALA A 402 -8.03 -13.14 35.50
C ALA A 402 -9.26 -12.39 36.06
N VAL A 403 -9.68 -12.69 37.30
CA VAL A 403 -10.77 -11.96 37.98
C VAL A 403 -10.41 -10.48 38.19
N ALA A 404 -9.18 -10.19 38.61
CA ALA A 404 -8.70 -8.82 38.78
C ALA A 404 -8.64 -8.07 37.45
N LEU A 405 -8.16 -8.71 36.37
CA LEU A 405 -8.15 -8.15 35.02
C LEU A 405 -9.56 -7.87 34.52
N LYS A 406 -10.50 -8.82 34.67
CA LYS A 406 -11.92 -8.64 34.32
C LYS A 406 -12.50 -7.41 35.00
N LYS A 407 -12.28 -7.28 36.31
CA LYS A 407 -12.72 -6.10 37.07
C LYS A 407 -12.08 -4.82 36.55
N SER A 408 -10.76 -4.81 36.32
CA SER A 408 -10.03 -3.65 35.81
C SER A 408 -10.53 -3.20 34.43
N VAL A 409 -10.83 -4.14 33.53
CA VAL A 409 -11.43 -3.85 32.21
C VAL A 409 -12.81 -3.21 32.36
N LEU A 410 -13.66 -3.74 33.23
CA LEU A 410 -15.00 -3.19 33.48
C LEU A 410 -14.94 -1.80 34.13
N ASP A 411 -14.01 -1.59 35.06
CA ASP A 411 -13.80 -0.30 35.74
C ASP A 411 -13.29 0.77 34.75
N GLU A 412 -12.30 0.45 33.91
CA GLU A 412 -11.81 1.37 32.86
C GLU A 412 -12.88 1.62 31.77
N CYS A 413 -13.69 0.61 31.41
CA CYS A 413 -14.85 0.80 30.54
C CYS A 413 -15.88 1.76 31.17
N THR A 414 -16.21 1.59 32.45
CA THR A 414 -17.17 2.45 33.16
C THR A 414 -16.64 3.88 33.26
N LYS A 415 -15.36 4.04 33.61
CA LYS A 415 -14.69 5.33 33.72
C LYS A 415 -14.69 6.12 32.41
N ARG A 416 -14.47 5.45 31.28
CA ARG A 416 -14.30 6.10 29.97
C ARG A 416 -15.58 6.15 29.14
N PHE A 417 -16.42 5.13 29.25
CA PHE A 417 -17.63 4.97 28.44
C PHE A 417 -18.93 5.06 29.25
N GLY A 418 -18.90 5.21 30.58
CA GLY A 418 -20.12 5.27 31.40
C GLY A 418 -21.06 6.44 31.06
N LYS A 419 -20.55 7.48 30.38
CA LYS A 419 -21.34 8.60 29.86
C LYS A 419 -21.40 8.64 28.32
N ILE A 420 -21.08 7.53 27.64
CA ILE A 420 -21.01 7.50 26.18
C ILE A 420 -22.36 7.82 25.51
N GLU A 421 -23.48 7.43 26.15
CA GLU A 421 -24.84 7.74 25.69
C GLU A 421 -25.19 9.24 25.79
N ASN A 422 -24.46 10.01 26.59
CA ASN A 422 -24.63 11.45 26.72
C ASN A 422 -23.86 12.24 25.65
N VAL A 423 -22.95 11.59 24.92
CA VAL A 423 -22.23 12.22 23.81
C VAL A 423 -23.17 12.36 22.63
N HIS A 424 -23.62 13.60 22.37
CA HIS A 424 -24.71 13.88 21.43
C HIS A 424 -24.47 13.32 20.02
N PHE A 425 -23.23 13.35 19.51
CA PHE A 425 -22.91 12.78 18.19
C PHE A 425 -23.22 11.28 18.13
N LEU A 426 -22.72 10.52 19.12
CA LEU A 426 -22.87 9.07 19.21
C LEU A 426 -24.32 8.65 19.46
N ALA A 427 -25.03 9.39 20.32
CA ALA A 427 -26.42 9.11 20.64
C ALA A 427 -27.32 9.35 19.43
N ARG A 428 -27.16 10.48 18.73
CA ARG A 428 -27.94 10.81 17.53
C ARG A 428 -27.67 9.81 16.42
N SER A 429 -26.40 9.50 16.12
CA SER A 429 -26.06 8.55 15.07
C SER A 429 -26.58 7.14 15.35
N THR A 430 -26.55 6.69 16.61
CA THR A 430 -27.07 5.37 17.00
C THR A 430 -28.59 5.30 16.88
N LEU A 431 -29.32 6.35 17.28
CA LEU A 431 -30.78 6.39 17.16
C LEU A 431 -31.24 6.43 15.70
N LEU A 432 -30.54 7.19 14.85
CA LEU A 432 -30.83 7.29 13.41
C LEU A 432 -30.41 6.05 12.63
N ASP A 433 -29.69 5.11 13.24
CA ASP A 433 -29.35 3.84 12.60
C ASP A 433 -30.52 2.84 12.74
N PRO A 434 -31.14 2.42 11.62
CA PRO A 434 -32.33 1.57 11.67
C PRO A 434 -32.07 0.17 12.26
N ARG A 435 -30.79 -0.25 12.33
CA ARG A 435 -30.38 -1.52 12.94
C ARG A 435 -30.42 -1.46 14.47
N PHE A 436 -30.17 -0.29 15.05
CA PHE A 436 -30.00 -0.14 16.50
C PHE A 436 -31.16 0.60 17.15
N LYS A 437 -31.53 1.78 16.62
CA LYS A 437 -32.56 2.65 17.23
C LYS A 437 -32.33 2.76 18.75
N LYS A 438 -33.31 2.34 19.56
CA LYS A 438 -33.26 2.41 21.03
C LYS A 438 -32.64 1.18 21.72
N ILE A 439 -32.27 0.11 21.00
CA ILE A 439 -31.92 -1.21 21.58
C ILE A 439 -30.83 -1.11 22.66
N TYR A 440 -29.81 -0.29 22.40
CA TYR A 440 -28.58 -0.27 23.19
C TYR A 440 -28.52 0.85 24.23
N PHE A 441 -29.58 1.66 24.35
CA PHE A 441 -29.65 2.73 25.35
C PHE A 441 -30.06 2.16 26.71
N GLN A 442 -29.18 2.27 27.70
CA GLN A 442 -29.46 1.96 29.10
C GLN A 442 -29.94 3.20 29.87
N ASP A 443 -29.50 4.40 29.47
CA ASP A 443 -29.92 5.67 30.06
C ASP A 443 -31.17 6.21 29.36
N ALA A 444 -32.33 6.00 30.00
CA ALA A 444 -33.62 6.48 29.50
C ALA A 444 -33.67 8.01 29.34
N LEU A 445 -32.96 8.77 30.17
CA LEU A 445 -32.92 10.23 30.10
C LEU A 445 -32.08 10.69 28.92
N ALA A 446 -30.91 10.08 28.69
CA ALA A 446 -30.07 10.36 27.53
C ALA A 446 -30.80 10.05 26.22
N CYS A 447 -31.49 8.90 26.16
CA CYS A 447 -32.31 8.51 25.02
C CYS A 447 -33.46 9.52 24.77
N SER A 448 -34.25 9.84 25.79
CA SER A 448 -35.37 10.79 25.69
C SER A 448 -34.91 12.19 25.27
N THR A 449 -33.82 12.68 25.87
CA THR A 449 -33.22 13.98 25.53
C THR A 449 -32.78 14.02 24.08
N THR A 450 -32.14 12.95 23.60
CA THR A 450 -31.67 12.87 22.21
C THR A 450 -32.82 12.80 21.22
N VAL A 451 -33.88 12.02 21.51
CA VAL A 451 -35.11 12.00 20.70
C VAL A 451 -35.73 13.39 20.61
N ARG A 452 -35.82 14.13 21.71
CA ARG A 452 -36.34 15.51 21.72
C ARG A 452 -35.51 16.45 20.84
N VAL A 453 -34.19 16.31 20.85
CA VAL A 453 -33.31 17.12 19.99
C VAL A 453 -33.50 16.76 18.52
N LEU A 454 -33.59 15.47 18.19
CA LEU A 454 -33.86 15.03 16.82
C LEU A 454 -35.19 15.58 16.30
N LYS A 455 -36.24 15.58 17.13
CA LYS A 455 -37.56 16.18 16.78
C LYS A 455 -37.44 17.64 16.39
N LYS A 456 -36.75 18.44 17.22
CA LYS A 456 -36.48 19.85 16.91
C LYS A 456 -35.70 20.04 15.60
N LEU A 457 -34.71 19.19 15.34
CA LEU A 457 -33.92 19.27 14.09
C LEU A 457 -34.78 18.92 12.87
N ALA A 458 -35.67 17.93 12.97
CA ALA A 458 -36.59 17.59 11.89
C ALA A 458 -37.65 18.67 11.64
N GLU A 459 -38.16 19.31 12.69
CA GLU A 459 -39.07 20.46 12.58
C GLU A 459 -38.42 21.66 11.86
N GLN A 460 -37.16 21.94 12.17
CA GLN A 460 -36.38 22.98 11.50
C GLN A 460 -36.18 22.67 10.01
N HIS A 461 -35.94 21.40 9.67
CA HIS A 461 -35.69 20.98 8.29
C HIS A 461 -36.97 20.87 7.42
N ASN A 462 -38.12 20.58 8.03
CA ASN A 462 -39.42 20.54 7.35
C ASN A 462 -40.01 21.94 7.04
N SER A 463 -39.40 23.00 7.56
CA SER A 463 -39.76 24.38 7.23
C SER A 463 -39.20 24.83 5.87
N ASP A 464 -38.19 24.13 5.34
CA ASP A 464 -37.46 24.49 4.12
C ASP A 464 -37.80 23.63 2.89
N ILE A 465 -38.62 22.58 3.04
CA ILE A 465 -38.97 21.65 1.95
C ILE A 465 -40.45 21.83 1.60
N THR A 466 -40.74 22.59 0.54
CA THR A 466 -42.04 22.55 -0.14
C THR A 466 -41.97 21.65 -1.37
N GLU A 467 -42.90 20.70 -1.42
CA GLU A 467 -43.36 19.89 -2.57
C GLU A 467 -42.38 18.90 -3.22
N ILE A 468 -42.47 17.60 -2.91
CA ILE A 468 -42.43 16.51 -3.92
C ILE A 468 -43.28 15.31 -3.43
N GLU A 469 -44.20 14.84 -4.29
CA GLU A 469 -45.06 13.65 -4.08
C GLU A 469 -44.29 12.31 -4.16
N PRO A 470 -44.62 11.29 -3.33
CA PRO A 470 -44.02 9.97 -3.44
C PRO A 470 -44.80 9.05 -4.40
N SER A 471 -44.17 8.67 -5.51
CA SER A 471 -44.63 7.57 -6.37
C SER A 471 -44.36 6.21 -5.72
N THR A 472 -45.40 5.38 -5.63
CA THR A 472 -45.34 4.03 -5.07
C THR A 472 -44.94 3.00 -6.12
N SER A 473 -43.94 2.16 -5.82
CA SER A 473 -43.75 0.86 -6.48
C SER A 473 -43.48 -0.21 -5.43
N LYS A 474 -44.31 -1.27 -5.47
CA LYS A 474 -44.17 -2.48 -4.66
C LYS A 474 -43.22 -3.41 -5.39
N ASP A 475 -42.17 -3.87 -4.72
CA ASP A 475 -41.45 -5.09 -5.11
C ASP A 475 -40.81 -5.77 -3.89
N SER A 476 -40.91 -7.10 -3.93
CA SER A 476 -40.61 -8.11 -2.90
C SER A 476 -39.11 -8.26 -2.58
N PRO A 477 -38.75 -8.83 -1.41
CA PRO A 477 -37.36 -9.05 -1.03
C PRO A 477 -36.85 -10.38 -1.59
N ASP A 478 -35.91 -10.31 -2.52
CA ASP A 478 -35.13 -11.47 -2.94
C ASP A 478 -33.95 -11.66 -1.98
N THR A 479 -33.83 -12.87 -1.44
CA THR A 479 -32.87 -13.25 -0.41
C THR A 479 -31.93 -14.26 -1.02
N THR A 480 -30.62 -13.98 -1.10
CA THR A 480 -29.54 -14.98 -0.95
C THR A 480 -28.16 -14.33 -1.13
N ALA A 481 -27.39 -14.29 -0.04
CA ALA A 481 -25.94 -14.37 -0.06
C ALA A 481 -25.52 -14.88 1.33
N ILE A 482 -25.24 -16.18 1.41
CA ILE A 482 -24.67 -16.83 2.59
C ILE A 482 -23.17 -16.60 2.48
N GLU A 483 -22.62 -15.73 3.33
CA GLU A 483 -21.17 -15.71 3.58
C GLU A 483 -20.84 -16.87 4.52
N GLU A 484 -19.92 -17.73 4.08
CA GLU A 484 -19.37 -18.84 4.86
C GLU A 484 -18.67 -18.29 6.12
N LYS A 485 -19.19 -18.63 7.31
CA LYS A 485 -18.53 -18.34 8.58
C LYS A 485 -17.41 -19.36 8.81
N GLU A 486 -16.18 -18.90 8.96
CA GLU A 486 -15.11 -19.73 9.48
C GLU A 486 -15.41 -20.16 10.94
N PRO A 487 -15.28 -21.46 11.27
CA PRO A 487 -15.73 -22.01 12.54
C PRO A 487 -14.63 -21.84 13.60
N ASN A 488 -14.44 -20.62 14.16
CA ASN A 488 -13.82 -20.40 15.49
C ASN A 488 -13.63 -18.93 15.92
N LYS A 489 -14.11 -17.94 15.15
CA LYS A 489 -13.89 -16.52 15.50
C LYS A 489 -14.96 -15.98 16.46
N PHE A 490 -14.54 -15.43 17.61
CA PHE A 490 -15.43 -14.73 18.54
C PHE A 490 -16.17 -13.59 17.83
N SER A 491 -17.50 -13.55 17.97
CA SER A 491 -18.34 -12.52 17.36
C SER A 491 -18.96 -11.61 18.42
N LEU A 492 -18.58 -10.34 18.38
CA LEU A 492 -19.09 -9.27 19.24
C LEU A 492 -20.63 -9.11 19.13
N TRP A 493 -21.20 -9.47 17.98
CA TRP A 493 -22.60 -9.20 17.63
C TRP A 493 -23.55 -10.36 17.94
N SER A 494 -23.05 -11.47 18.48
CA SER A 494 -23.87 -12.65 18.84
C SER A 494 -25.02 -12.33 19.81
N GLN A 495 -24.89 -11.29 20.63
CA GLN A 495 -25.92 -10.83 21.56
C GLN A 495 -27.00 -9.96 20.88
N HIS A 496 -26.71 -9.35 19.73
CA HIS A 496 -27.64 -8.46 19.02
C HIS A 496 -28.93 -9.19 18.62
N GLU A 497 -28.83 -10.39 18.07
CA GLU A 497 -29.99 -11.19 17.64
C GLU A 497 -30.91 -11.55 18.82
N LYS A 498 -30.33 -11.74 20.02
CA LYS A 498 -31.10 -12.03 21.24
C LYS A 498 -31.85 -10.79 21.72
N LEU A 499 -31.21 -9.64 21.72
CA LEU A 499 -31.82 -8.35 22.11
C LEU A 499 -32.93 -7.92 21.14
N VAL A 500 -32.75 -8.17 19.84
CA VAL A 500 -33.79 -7.89 18.83
C VAL A 500 -35.05 -8.71 19.09
N LYS A 501 -34.91 -10.03 19.30
CA LYS A 501 -36.03 -10.94 19.59
C LYS A 501 -36.76 -10.59 20.89
N ALA A 502 -36.05 -10.15 21.93
CA ALA A 502 -36.64 -9.77 23.22
C ALA A 502 -37.51 -8.50 23.17
N GLN A 503 -37.23 -7.57 22.23
CA GLN A 503 -38.04 -6.36 22.04
C GLN A 503 -39.28 -6.58 21.16
N GLU A 504 -39.24 -7.51 20.20
CA GLU A 504 -40.39 -7.82 19.33
C GLU A 504 -41.56 -8.42 20.12
N SER A 505 -41.30 -9.02 21.28
CA SER A 505 -42.31 -9.55 22.20
C SER A 505 -43.03 -8.51 23.08
N SER A 506 -42.63 -7.24 23.09
CA SER A 506 -43.17 -6.23 24.04
C SER A 506 -44.02 -5.09 23.44
N SER A 507 -44.28 -5.06 22.13
CA SER A 507 -44.98 -3.93 21.50
C SER A 507 -46.39 -4.29 20.97
N HIS A 508 -47.43 -4.08 21.78
CA HIS A 508 -48.81 -3.91 21.33
C HIS A 508 -49.50 -2.72 22.03
N GLN A 509 -50.11 -1.83 21.21
CA GLN A 509 -50.94 -0.64 21.52
C GLN A 509 -50.20 0.59 22.09
N SER A 510 -50.50 1.86 21.76
CA SER A 510 -51.70 2.54 21.25
C SER A 510 -51.39 3.68 20.24
N SER A 511 -52.46 4.20 19.63
CA SER A 511 -52.53 5.26 18.61
C SER A 511 -52.67 6.68 19.19
N THR A 512 -51.89 7.64 18.69
CA THR A 512 -52.31 9.03 18.42
C THR A 512 -51.19 9.80 17.71
N CYS A 513 -51.58 10.65 16.75
CA CYS A 513 -50.80 11.66 15.99
C CYS A 513 -49.28 11.67 16.23
N ASP A 514 -48.51 10.99 15.39
CA ASP A 514 -47.06 10.83 15.59
C ASP A 514 -46.25 11.57 14.54
N GLU A 515 -45.46 12.54 15.01
CA GLU A 515 -44.33 13.16 14.31
C GLU A 515 -43.42 12.09 13.65
N GLU A 516 -42.83 12.40 12.50
CA GLU A 516 -42.04 11.50 11.64
C GLU A 516 -40.99 10.64 12.38
N ILE A 517 -40.25 11.23 13.32
CA ILE A 517 -39.25 10.52 14.15
C ILE A 517 -39.88 9.48 15.07
N SER A 518 -41.06 9.77 15.62
CA SER A 518 -41.81 8.85 16.47
C SER A 518 -42.28 7.64 15.66
N MET A 519 -42.73 7.86 14.41
CA MET A 519 -43.05 6.78 13.47
C MET A 519 -41.81 5.95 13.13
N TYR A 520 -40.69 6.58 12.79
CA TYR A 520 -39.43 5.89 12.46
C TYR A 520 -38.94 5.00 13.62
N LEU A 521 -38.98 5.50 14.85
CA LEU A 521 -38.54 4.74 16.03
C LEU A 521 -39.46 3.57 16.37
N ARG A 522 -40.75 3.64 15.99
CA ARG A 522 -41.74 2.57 16.18
C ARG A 522 -41.75 1.55 15.04
N ARG A 523 -41.31 1.92 13.84
CA ARG A 523 -41.29 0.97 12.70
C ARG A 523 -40.46 -0.27 13.04
N PRO A 524 -40.94 -1.47 12.67
CA PRO A 524 -40.17 -2.69 12.83
C PRO A 524 -38.83 -2.56 12.11
N LYS A 525 -37.83 -3.28 12.60
CA LYS A 525 -36.46 -3.16 12.09
C LYS A 525 -36.41 -3.77 10.69
N GLU A 526 -35.94 -3.00 9.72
CA GLU A 526 -35.98 -3.39 8.31
C GLU A 526 -34.77 -4.23 7.87
N PHE A 527 -33.77 -4.46 8.75
CA PHE A 527 -32.50 -5.12 8.37
C PHE A 527 -31.97 -6.12 9.40
N LYS A 528 -31.40 -7.21 8.89
CA LYS A 528 -30.47 -8.07 9.65
C LYS A 528 -29.06 -7.47 9.62
N PHE A 529 -28.44 -7.36 10.79
CA PHE A 529 -27.07 -6.88 10.94
C PHE A 529 -26.06 -7.82 10.24
N SER A 530 -25.10 -7.26 9.49
CA SER A 530 -24.08 -8.03 8.74
C SER A 530 -22.64 -7.59 8.99
N GLY A 531 -22.32 -7.05 10.17
CA GLY A 531 -20.93 -6.66 10.53
C GLY A 531 -20.46 -5.32 9.94
N ASN A 532 -21.17 -4.74 8.97
CA ASN A 532 -20.82 -3.43 8.38
C ASN A 532 -22.08 -2.63 8.00
N THR A 533 -21.89 -1.37 7.57
CA THR A 533 -23.00 -0.48 7.15
C THR A 533 -23.34 -0.58 5.66
N SER A 534 -22.67 -1.46 4.90
CA SER A 534 -22.83 -1.54 3.44
C SER A 534 -24.27 -1.86 3.02
N LYS A 535 -24.97 -2.72 3.77
CA LYS A 535 -26.39 -3.05 3.50
C LYS A 535 -27.33 -1.86 3.71
N LEU A 536 -27.00 -0.97 4.65
CA LEU A 536 -27.76 0.27 4.88
C LEU A 536 -27.58 1.22 3.69
N HIS A 537 -26.34 1.37 3.21
CA HIS A 537 -26.01 2.17 2.02
C HIS A 537 -26.80 1.71 0.78
N PHE A 538 -26.81 0.41 0.49
CA PHE A 538 -27.58 -0.15 -0.62
C PHE A 538 -29.09 0.07 -0.48
N HIS A 539 -29.63 0.00 0.72
CA HIS A 539 -31.05 0.27 0.96
C HIS A 539 -31.41 1.73 0.70
N LEU A 540 -30.61 2.67 1.23
CA LEU A 540 -30.83 4.11 1.05
C LEU A 540 -30.88 4.45 -0.44
N LYS A 541 -29.93 3.93 -1.23
CA LYS A 541 -29.92 4.09 -2.70
C LYS A 541 -31.14 3.52 -3.42
N ARG A 542 -31.71 2.41 -2.92
CA ARG A 542 -32.76 1.65 -3.61
C ARG A 542 -34.18 2.06 -3.23
N LYS A 543 -34.42 2.48 -1.98
CA LYS A 543 -35.77 2.73 -1.44
C LYS A 543 -36.07 4.21 -1.20
N HIS A 544 -35.08 5.09 -1.33
CA HIS A 544 -35.26 6.54 -1.31
C HIS A 544 -34.74 7.16 -2.63
N PRO A 545 -35.45 6.99 -3.76
CA PRO A 545 -34.94 7.29 -5.10
C PRO A 545 -34.82 8.78 -5.44
N THR A 546 -35.50 9.66 -4.68
CA THR A 546 -35.33 11.12 -4.76
C THR A 546 -33.91 11.59 -4.38
N PHE A 547 -33.07 10.67 -3.92
CA PHE A 547 -31.70 10.90 -3.44
C PHE A 547 -30.63 10.16 -4.27
N THR A 548 -30.96 9.73 -5.50
CA THR A 548 -30.10 8.87 -6.31
C THR A 548 -29.68 9.53 -7.63
N THR A 549 -28.83 10.54 -7.57
CA THR A 549 -28.01 10.98 -8.69
C THR A 549 -26.60 11.26 -8.18
N HIS A 550 -25.58 10.70 -8.84
CA HIS A 550 -24.14 10.94 -8.65
C HIS A 550 -23.25 9.75 -8.29
N GLU A 551 -23.62 8.53 -8.67
CA GLU A 551 -22.62 7.45 -8.81
C GLU A 551 -21.85 7.52 -10.14
N ARG A 552 -22.22 8.44 -11.04
CA ARG A 552 -21.48 8.72 -12.29
C ARG A 552 -20.30 9.67 -12.12
N LEU A 553 -20.23 10.48 -11.06
CA LEU A 553 -19.18 11.48 -10.92
C LEU A 553 -17.81 10.88 -10.59
N LEU A 554 -17.71 9.75 -9.88
CA LEU A 554 -16.40 9.15 -9.58
C LEU A 554 -15.78 8.43 -10.78
N GLU A 555 -16.60 7.87 -11.67
CA GLU A 555 -16.14 7.34 -12.96
C GLU A 555 -15.76 8.50 -13.91
N ASP A 556 -16.53 9.60 -13.90
CA ASP A 556 -16.20 10.82 -14.67
C ASP A 556 -14.95 11.55 -14.12
N PHE A 557 -14.69 11.51 -12.81
CA PHE A 557 -13.50 12.10 -12.16
C PHE A 557 -12.21 11.35 -12.52
N GLU A 558 -12.26 10.00 -12.61
CA GLU A 558 -11.10 9.22 -13.07
C GLU A 558 -10.80 9.49 -14.56
N ASP A 559 -11.83 9.72 -15.38
CA ASP A 559 -11.69 10.08 -16.79
C ASP A 559 -11.21 11.54 -16.99
N GLU A 560 -11.62 12.50 -16.15
CA GLU A 560 -11.12 13.89 -16.16
C GLU A 560 -9.65 13.99 -15.68
N ILE A 561 -9.26 13.16 -14.70
CA ILE A 561 -7.86 13.04 -14.24
C ILE A 561 -6.93 12.51 -15.35
N VAL A 562 -7.47 11.74 -16.31
CA VAL A 562 -6.77 11.20 -17.49
C VAL A 562 -6.75 12.21 -18.65
N ALA A 563 -7.76 13.05 -18.80
CA ALA A 563 -7.91 13.97 -19.93
C ALA A 563 -6.98 15.20 -19.89
N GLY A 564 -6.60 15.69 -18.70
CA GLY A 564 -5.75 16.87 -18.53
C GLY A 564 -6.43 18.20 -18.98
N PRO A 565 -5.91 19.36 -18.56
CA PRO A 565 -6.53 20.65 -18.90
C PRO A 565 -6.23 21.01 -20.36
N GLY A 566 -7.25 20.92 -21.24
CA GLY A 566 -7.09 21.40 -22.62
C GLY A 566 -8.11 20.96 -23.68
N VAL A 567 -9.08 20.09 -23.39
CA VAL A 567 -10.08 19.68 -24.39
C VAL A 567 -11.47 20.15 -24.00
N LEU A 568 -11.83 21.36 -24.42
CA LEU A 568 -13.23 21.80 -24.48
C LEU A 568 -13.91 21.06 -25.65
N THR A 569 -14.57 19.94 -25.38
CA THR A 569 -15.56 19.37 -26.31
C THR A 569 -16.95 19.81 -25.87
N THR A 570 -17.52 20.78 -26.58
CA THR A 570 -18.94 21.13 -26.50
C THR A 570 -19.79 19.90 -26.86
N LYS A 571 -20.65 19.45 -25.94
CA LYS A 571 -21.65 18.39 -26.20
C LYS A 571 -22.63 18.86 -27.30
N PRO A 572 -22.91 18.08 -28.35
CA PRO A 572 -23.98 18.39 -29.28
C PRO A 572 -25.34 18.04 -28.67
N THR A 573 -26.26 19.00 -28.75
CA THR A 573 -27.68 18.89 -28.42
C THR A 573 -28.33 17.81 -29.30
N VAL A 574 -28.92 16.79 -28.69
CA VAL A 574 -29.71 15.77 -29.40
C VAL A 574 -31.10 16.36 -29.67
N VAL A 575 -31.39 16.60 -30.94
CA VAL A 575 -32.76 16.80 -31.43
C VAL A 575 -33.34 15.43 -31.76
N GLU A 576 -34.51 15.17 -31.20
CA GLU A 576 -35.28 13.94 -31.32
C GLU A 576 -36.01 13.90 -32.67
N GLU A 577 -35.64 12.99 -33.57
CA GLU A 577 -36.43 12.69 -34.77
C GLU A 577 -36.70 11.18 -34.93
N ALA A 578 -37.92 10.91 -35.40
CA ALA A 578 -38.64 9.66 -35.30
C ALA A 578 -38.09 8.50 -36.16
N ARG A 579 -38.25 7.28 -35.65
CA ARG A 579 -37.96 6.01 -36.34
C ARG A 579 -39.03 5.68 -37.40
N PRO A 580 -38.65 5.23 -38.60
CA PRO A 580 -39.43 4.27 -39.36
C PRO A 580 -38.83 2.86 -39.23
N SER A 581 -39.72 1.92 -38.95
CA SER A 581 -39.52 0.49 -38.90
C SER A 581 -39.28 -0.10 -40.29
N THR A 582 -38.14 -0.74 -40.54
CA THR A 582 -38.04 -1.82 -41.54
C THR A 582 -36.90 -2.78 -41.20
N SER A 583 -37.24 -4.06 -41.11
CA SER A 583 -36.34 -5.18 -40.87
C SER A 583 -35.48 -5.48 -42.11
N CYS A 584 -34.16 -5.44 -41.96
CA CYS A 584 -33.24 -6.10 -42.89
C CYS A 584 -31.97 -6.52 -42.13
N GLY A 585 -31.54 -7.77 -42.34
CA GLY A 585 -30.56 -8.48 -41.51
C GLY A 585 -29.20 -7.80 -41.41
N LEU A 586 -28.74 -7.63 -40.16
CA LEU A 586 -27.37 -7.26 -39.84
C LEU A 586 -26.42 -8.41 -40.17
N ILE A 587 -25.70 -8.29 -41.29
CA ILE A 587 -24.36 -8.87 -41.38
C ILE A 587 -23.46 -7.95 -40.57
N THR A 588 -23.28 -8.26 -39.29
CA THR A 588 -22.28 -7.61 -38.44
C THR A 588 -20.90 -8.00 -38.97
N LEU A 589 -20.31 -7.15 -39.82
CA LEU A 589 -18.88 -7.18 -40.11
C LEU A 589 -18.13 -6.82 -38.81
N SER A 590 -17.91 -7.85 -37.99
CA SER A 590 -16.95 -7.84 -36.91
C SER A 590 -15.59 -7.52 -37.49
N PHE A 591 -15.17 -6.25 -37.40
CA PHE A 591 -13.75 -5.93 -37.40
C PHE A 591 -13.15 -6.57 -36.15
N ARG A 592 -12.73 -7.84 -36.26
CA ARG A 592 -11.85 -8.49 -35.29
C ARG A 592 -10.60 -7.62 -35.20
N ALA A 593 -10.45 -6.88 -34.10
CA ALA A 593 -9.20 -6.20 -33.78
C ALA A 593 -8.06 -7.21 -33.90
N ALA A 594 -7.08 -6.93 -34.77
CA ALA A 594 -5.97 -7.82 -35.02
C ALA A 594 -5.26 -8.17 -33.71
N HIS A 595 -5.25 -9.46 -33.37
CA HIS A 595 -4.59 -10.02 -32.20
C HIS A 595 -3.11 -9.58 -32.16
N MET A 596 -2.60 -9.19 -30.99
CA MET A 596 -1.20 -8.85 -30.83
C MET A 596 -0.31 -10.02 -31.27
N SER A 597 0.78 -9.73 -31.98
CA SER A 597 1.70 -10.81 -32.35
C SER A 597 2.30 -11.43 -31.09
N GLU A 598 2.33 -12.76 -31.04
CA GLU A 598 2.89 -13.51 -29.91
C GLU A 598 4.34 -13.10 -29.61
N MET A 599 5.10 -12.73 -30.66
CA MET A 599 6.46 -12.18 -30.51
C MET A 599 6.49 -10.84 -29.77
N ARG A 600 5.58 -9.90 -30.08
CA ARG A 600 5.54 -8.60 -29.38
C ARG A 600 5.12 -8.79 -27.93
N LYS A 601 4.12 -9.64 -27.68
CA LYS A 601 3.69 -10.00 -26.32
C LYS A 601 4.86 -10.54 -25.50
N LYS A 602 5.55 -11.57 -25.99
CA LYS A 602 6.74 -12.16 -25.32
C LYS A 602 7.84 -11.13 -25.08
N LYS A 603 8.03 -10.18 -26.00
CA LYS A 603 8.99 -9.09 -25.83
C LYS A 603 8.60 -8.17 -24.67
N ILE A 604 7.33 -7.79 -24.55
CA ILE A 604 6.85 -6.94 -23.45
C ILE A 604 6.87 -7.72 -22.12
N ASP A 605 6.44 -8.99 -22.11
CA ASP A 605 6.53 -9.89 -20.95
C ASP A 605 7.97 -9.88 -20.39
N LYS A 606 8.96 -10.02 -21.26
CA LYS A 606 10.39 -9.98 -20.89
C LYS A 606 10.81 -8.63 -20.32
N LEU A 607 10.38 -7.52 -20.92
CA LEU A 607 10.72 -6.17 -20.43
C LEU A 607 10.14 -5.89 -19.05
N VAL A 608 8.93 -6.36 -18.78
CA VAL A 608 8.31 -6.25 -17.45
C VAL A 608 9.12 -7.04 -16.41
N ILE A 609 9.58 -8.25 -16.74
CA ILE A 609 10.45 -9.05 -15.86
C ILE A 609 11.79 -8.34 -15.64
N GLU A 610 12.39 -7.80 -16.70
CA GLU A 610 13.64 -7.04 -16.59
C GLU A 610 13.47 -5.81 -15.71
N MET A 611 12.34 -5.11 -15.79
CA MET A 611 12.00 -3.99 -14.90
C MET A 611 11.89 -4.45 -13.45
N ILE A 612 11.13 -5.51 -13.18
CA ILE A 612 10.97 -6.11 -11.85
C ILE A 612 12.34 -6.47 -11.25
N CYS A 613 13.20 -7.14 -12.01
CA CYS A 613 14.49 -7.60 -11.52
C CYS A 613 15.53 -6.48 -11.36
N LYS A 614 15.60 -5.51 -12.29
CA LYS A 614 16.59 -4.43 -12.24
C LYS A 614 16.24 -3.38 -11.20
N ASP A 615 14.96 -3.13 -11.01
CA ASP A 615 14.48 -2.06 -10.12
C ASP A 615 14.03 -2.59 -8.75
N PHE A 616 14.22 -3.89 -8.51
CA PHE A 616 13.80 -4.59 -7.29
C PHE A 616 12.33 -4.35 -6.92
N GLN A 617 11.46 -4.24 -7.92
CA GLN A 617 10.03 -4.09 -7.71
C GLN A 617 9.41 -5.41 -7.22
N PRO A 618 8.41 -5.37 -6.35
CA PRO A 618 7.70 -6.58 -5.97
C PRO A 618 6.96 -7.15 -7.19
N ILE A 619 6.85 -8.48 -7.29
CA ILE A 619 6.13 -9.13 -8.41
C ILE A 619 4.64 -8.70 -8.44
N SER A 620 4.08 -8.24 -7.31
CA SER A 620 2.73 -7.69 -7.24
C SER A 620 2.56 -6.39 -8.03
N VAL A 621 3.62 -5.72 -8.50
CA VAL A 621 3.51 -4.47 -9.27
C VAL A 621 2.61 -4.60 -10.50
N VAL A 622 2.51 -5.80 -11.08
CA VAL A 622 1.62 -6.08 -12.21
C VAL A 622 0.14 -6.12 -11.85
N GLU A 623 -0.19 -6.12 -10.56
CA GLU A 623 -1.54 -6.07 -10.02
C GLU A 623 -1.93 -4.64 -9.62
N ASP A 624 -0.96 -3.74 -9.46
CA ASP A 624 -1.14 -2.34 -9.09
C ASP A 624 -1.94 -1.58 -10.16
N ILE A 625 -2.83 -0.69 -9.70
CA ILE A 625 -3.85 -0.06 -10.55
C ILE A 625 -3.19 0.95 -11.49
N GLY A 626 -2.28 1.77 -10.97
CA GLY A 626 -1.59 2.79 -11.73
C GLY A 626 -0.63 2.19 -12.77
N PHE A 627 0.10 1.13 -12.44
CA PHE A 627 0.97 0.45 -13.39
C PHE A 627 0.18 -0.22 -14.52
N LYS A 628 -0.97 -0.84 -14.21
CA LYS A 628 -1.90 -1.34 -15.25
C LYS A 628 -2.38 -0.24 -16.18
N ASN A 629 -2.74 0.93 -15.62
CA ASN A 629 -3.16 2.08 -16.41
C ASN A 629 -2.04 2.56 -17.35
N LEU A 630 -0.81 2.70 -16.84
CA LEU A 630 0.36 3.06 -17.64
C LEU A 630 0.60 2.07 -18.79
N ILE A 631 0.58 0.77 -18.53
CA ILE A 631 0.79 -0.23 -19.57
C ILE A 631 -0.33 -0.21 -20.62
N LYS A 632 -1.58 0.02 -20.20
CA LYS A 632 -2.72 0.17 -21.12
C LYS A 632 -2.56 1.41 -22.02
N GLU A 633 -2.03 2.52 -21.50
CA GLU A 633 -1.71 3.70 -22.31
C GLU A 633 -0.54 3.46 -23.27
N LEU A 634 0.46 2.68 -22.85
CA LEU A 634 1.63 2.36 -23.67
C LEU A 634 1.32 1.36 -24.79
N GLU A 635 0.56 0.31 -24.49
CA GLU A 635 0.12 -0.71 -25.44
C GLU A 635 -1.27 -1.25 -25.05
N PRO A 636 -2.36 -0.65 -25.54
CA PRO A 636 -3.73 -1.00 -25.15
C PRO A 636 -4.14 -2.46 -25.42
N ARG A 637 -3.43 -3.13 -26.34
CA ARG A 637 -3.70 -4.52 -26.72
C ARG A 637 -2.97 -5.54 -25.85
N TYR A 638 -2.03 -5.10 -25.00
CA TYR A 638 -1.24 -5.99 -24.16
C TYR A 638 -1.95 -6.23 -22.83
N ASN A 639 -2.15 -7.50 -22.51
CA ASN A 639 -2.65 -7.91 -21.21
C ASN A 639 -1.47 -8.31 -20.33
N LEU A 640 -1.29 -7.64 -19.20
CA LEU A 640 -0.24 -8.00 -18.25
C LEU A 640 -0.43 -9.44 -17.77
N PRO A 641 0.66 -10.25 -17.71
CA PRO A 641 0.65 -11.52 -17.00
C PRO A 641 0.28 -11.33 -15.52
N SER A 642 -0.45 -12.29 -14.97
CA SER A 642 -0.74 -12.29 -13.53
C SER A 642 0.54 -12.48 -12.70
N ARG A 643 0.53 -12.02 -11.44
CA ARG A 643 1.60 -12.29 -10.47
C ARG A 643 1.96 -13.78 -10.41
N ARG A 644 0.96 -14.67 -10.51
CA ARG A 644 1.14 -16.13 -10.54
C ARG A 644 1.89 -16.59 -11.79
N THR A 645 1.54 -16.06 -12.96
CA THR A 645 2.21 -16.37 -14.23
C THR A 645 3.67 -15.91 -14.22
N ILE A 646 3.94 -14.70 -13.71
CA ILE A 646 5.30 -14.19 -13.57
C ILE A 646 6.10 -15.08 -12.61
N GLY A 647 5.57 -15.33 -11.41
CA GLY A 647 6.29 -16.06 -10.37
C GLY A 647 6.50 -17.54 -10.68
N ARG A 648 5.58 -18.22 -11.37
CA ARG A 648 5.66 -19.68 -11.62
C ARG A 648 6.25 -20.07 -12.96
N THR A 649 6.27 -19.15 -13.93
CA THR A 649 6.65 -19.48 -15.31
C THR A 649 7.70 -18.52 -15.83
N LEU A 650 7.35 -17.24 -15.99
CA LEU A 650 8.21 -16.32 -16.75
C LEU A 650 9.52 -15.99 -16.04
N LEU A 651 9.50 -15.80 -14.71
CA LEU A 651 10.71 -15.52 -13.93
C LEU A 651 11.63 -16.76 -13.83
N PRO A 652 11.15 -17.98 -13.52
CA PRO A 652 11.95 -19.20 -13.62
C PRO A 652 12.57 -19.42 -15.01
N ASP A 653 11.84 -19.15 -16.09
CA ASP A 653 12.33 -19.27 -17.46
C ASP A 653 13.46 -18.27 -17.74
N ALA A 654 13.27 -17.00 -17.32
CA ALA A 654 14.29 -15.96 -17.45
C ALA A 654 15.56 -16.30 -16.64
N TYR A 655 15.40 -16.78 -15.41
CA TYR A 655 16.50 -17.26 -14.57
C TYR A 655 17.28 -18.38 -15.25
N SER A 656 16.58 -19.39 -15.78
CA SER A 656 17.19 -20.53 -16.47
C SER A 656 18.04 -20.09 -17.67
N GLN A 657 17.51 -19.16 -18.48
CA GLN A 657 18.25 -18.60 -19.63
C GLN A 657 19.51 -17.84 -19.21
N ILE A 658 19.42 -17.00 -18.17
CA ILE A 658 20.57 -16.24 -17.66
C ILE A 658 21.60 -17.18 -17.04
N LYS A 659 21.14 -18.17 -16.27
CA LYS A 659 21.99 -19.21 -15.67
C LYS A 659 22.79 -19.96 -16.73
N THR A 660 22.16 -20.41 -17.81
CA THR A 660 22.87 -21.07 -18.93
C THR A 660 23.95 -20.18 -19.53
N LYS A 661 23.64 -18.91 -19.79
CA LYS A 661 24.64 -17.95 -20.33
C LYS A 661 25.81 -17.75 -19.36
N LEU A 662 25.54 -17.62 -18.07
CA LEU A 662 26.58 -17.46 -17.06
C LEU A 662 27.43 -18.74 -16.93
N MET A 663 26.82 -19.93 -17.00
CA MET A 663 27.55 -21.20 -17.05
C MET A 663 28.51 -21.26 -18.23
N ASP A 664 28.10 -20.78 -19.41
CA ASP A 664 28.97 -20.74 -20.59
C ASP A 664 30.15 -19.77 -20.42
N ILE A 665 29.93 -18.61 -19.80
CA ILE A 665 31.01 -17.70 -19.43
C ILE A 665 31.98 -18.41 -18.47
N LEU A 666 31.45 -19.00 -17.40
CA LEU A 666 32.24 -19.68 -16.37
C LEU A 666 33.04 -20.86 -16.93
N LYS A 667 32.58 -21.56 -17.97
CA LYS A 667 33.36 -22.60 -18.66
C LYS A 667 34.69 -22.07 -19.19
N THR A 668 34.68 -20.88 -19.80
CA THR A 668 35.87 -20.23 -20.40
C THR A 668 36.75 -19.50 -19.38
N THR A 669 36.19 -19.12 -18.24
CA THR A 669 36.92 -18.45 -17.16
C THR A 669 37.94 -19.38 -16.52
N LYS A 670 39.19 -18.91 -16.38
CA LYS A 670 40.29 -19.67 -15.75
C LYS A 670 40.23 -19.66 -14.23
N TYR A 671 40.00 -18.48 -13.65
CA TYR A 671 40.03 -18.25 -12.20
C TYR A 671 38.85 -17.40 -11.76
N VAL A 672 38.30 -17.73 -10.60
CA VAL A 672 37.23 -16.96 -9.94
C VAL A 672 37.58 -16.75 -8.47
N ALA A 673 37.15 -15.63 -7.91
CA ALA A 673 37.15 -15.41 -6.47
C ALA A 673 35.70 -15.46 -5.96
N ILE A 674 35.48 -16.01 -4.76
CA ILE A 674 34.15 -16.07 -4.15
C ILE A 674 34.11 -15.13 -2.96
N THR A 675 33.06 -14.34 -2.84
CA THR A 675 32.66 -13.75 -1.56
C THR A 675 31.46 -14.52 -1.03
N THR A 676 31.46 -14.79 0.27
CA THR A 676 30.32 -15.42 0.93
C THR A 676 29.89 -14.60 2.13
N ASP A 677 28.58 -14.47 2.28
CA ASP A 677 27.96 -13.79 3.42
C ASP A 677 26.87 -14.68 3.99
N ILE A 678 26.85 -14.82 5.32
CA ILE A 678 25.79 -15.52 6.05
C ILE A 678 25.02 -14.47 6.83
N TRP A 679 23.77 -14.28 6.45
CA TRP A 679 22.93 -13.26 7.03
C TRP A 679 21.58 -13.83 7.45
N THR A 680 20.99 -13.25 8.49
CA THR A 680 19.66 -13.60 8.97
C THR A 680 18.68 -12.54 8.49
N SER A 681 17.65 -12.97 7.75
CA SER A 681 16.57 -12.09 7.31
C SER A 681 15.78 -11.54 8.50
N SER A 682 15.05 -10.43 8.29
CA SER A 682 14.08 -9.91 9.26
C SER A 682 12.99 -10.93 9.65
N ASN A 683 12.75 -11.91 8.78
CA ASN A 683 11.89 -13.05 9.02
C ASN A 683 12.57 -14.16 9.83
N THR A 684 13.74 -13.90 10.41
CA THR A 684 14.55 -14.81 11.23
C THR A 684 14.88 -16.13 10.52
N GLU A 685 15.05 -16.07 9.21
CA GLU A 685 15.57 -17.19 8.41
C GLU A 685 16.98 -16.84 7.95
N SER A 686 17.88 -17.81 8.08
CA SER A 686 19.28 -17.64 7.69
C SER A 686 19.52 -18.04 6.25
N TYR A 687 20.38 -17.28 5.61
CA TYR A 687 20.75 -17.46 4.22
C TYR A 687 22.27 -17.39 4.09
N ILE A 688 22.82 -18.21 3.19
CA ILE A 688 24.17 -18.04 2.68
C ILE A 688 24.09 -17.52 1.26
N THR A 689 24.82 -16.45 0.96
CA THR A 689 24.92 -15.90 -0.40
C THR A 689 26.33 -16.10 -0.93
N LEU A 690 26.45 -16.77 -2.08
CA LEU A 690 27.73 -16.99 -2.77
C LEU A 690 27.79 -16.08 -4.00
N THR A 691 28.74 -15.16 -4.01
CA THR A 691 28.97 -14.26 -5.14
C THR A 691 30.29 -14.59 -5.80
N CYS A 692 30.25 -14.82 -7.10
CA CYS A 692 31.41 -15.10 -7.94
C CYS A 692 31.92 -13.81 -8.58
N HIS A 693 33.22 -13.58 -8.45
CA HIS A 693 33.94 -12.46 -9.03
C HIS A 693 34.93 -12.98 -10.09
N LEU A 694 34.86 -12.41 -11.28
CA LEU A 694 35.71 -12.78 -12.40
C LEU A 694 36.07 -11.56 -13.24
N ILE A 695 37.21 -11.63 -13.93
CA ILE A 695 37.62 -10.60 -14.88
C ILE A 695 37.16 -11.00 -16.27
N LEU A 696 36.24 -10.23 -16.85
CA LEU A 696 35.75 -10.40 -18.22
C LEU A 696 36.06 -9.14 -19.01
N ASN A 697 36.81 -9.26 -20.11
CA ASN A 697 37.21 -8.14 -20.97
C ASN A 697 37.88 -7.01 -20.16
N ASN A 698 38.87 -7.34 -19.32
CA ASN A 698 39.57 -6.42 -18.42
C ASN A 698 38.68 -5.66 -17.42
N ASN A 699 37.44 -6.11 -17.21
CA ASN A 699 36.53 -5.52 -16.24
C ASN A 699 36.15 -6.56 -15.18
N LEU A 700 36.15 -6.14 -13.91
CA LEU A 700 35.60 -6.95 -12.83
C LEU A 700 34.09 -7.10 -13.03
N LYS A 701 33.62 -8.34 -13.00
CA LYS A 701 32.19 -8.70 -13.00
C LYS A 701 31.89 -9.56 -11.79
N SER A 702 30.78 -9.26 -11.14
CA SER A 702 30.30 -9.94 -9.95
C SER A 702 28.92 -10.52 -10.24
N TYR A 703 28.73 -11.81 -9.94
CA TYR A 703 27.48 -12.52 -10.15
C TYR A 703 27.12 -13.28 -8.88
N VAL A 704 25.94 -13.01 -8.33
CA VAL A 704 25.37 -13.83 -7.26
C VAL A 704 25.00 -15.18 -7.87
N LEU A 705 25.70 -16.24 -7.45
CA LEU A 705 25.45 -17.59 -7.92
C LEU A 705 24.24 -18.20 -7.23
N VAL A 706 24.12 -17.96 -5.92
CA VAL A 706 23.03 -18.49 -5.11
C VAL A 706 22.87 -17.67 -3.83
N THR A 707 21.62 -17.52 -3.40
CA THR A 707 21.24 -17.20 -2.02
C THR A 707 20.43 -18.39 -1.51
N ALA A 708 21.10 -19.28 -0.77
CA ALA A 708 20.52 -20.52 -0.29
C ALA A 708 20.03 -20.35 1.15
N LYS A 709 18.81 -20.83 1.43
CA LYS A 709 18.28 -20.90 2.79
C LYS A 709 19.02 -21.98 3.57
N LEU A 710 19.44 -21.67 4.80
CA LEU A 710 20.04 -22.61 5.73
C LEU A 710 18.90 -23.21 6.58
N SER A 711 18.75 -24.54 6.58
CA SER A 711 17.65 -25.27 7.27
C SER A 711 18.11 -26.07 8.48
N GLU A 712 19.41 -26.04 8.78
CA GLU A 712 20.07 -26.80 9.85
C GLU A 712 21.06 -25.91 10.60
N GLN A 713 21.64 -26.45 11.69
CA GLN A 713 22.68 -25.76 12.43
C GLN A 713 23.83 -25.39 11.48
N HIS A 714 24.33 -24.15 11.57
CA HIS A 714 25.37 -23.60 10.69
C HIS A 714 26.76 -24.19 11.00
N THR A 715 26.90 -25.51 11.12
CA THR A 715 28.18 -26.17 11.36
C THR A 715 29.09 -25.99 10.14
N GLY A 716 30.41 -25.98 10.36
CA GLY A 716 31.38 -25.85 9.27
C GLY A 716 31.22 -26.95 8.20
N GLU A 717 30.86 -28.17 8.59
CA GLU A 717 30.62 -29.28 7.66
C GLU A 717 29.36 -29.06 6.81
N HIS A 718 28.26 -28.62 7.42
CA HIS A 718 27.02 -28.34 6.69
C HIS A 718 27.22 -27.22 5.67
N LEU A 719 27.87 -26.12 6.09
CA LEU A 719 28.22 -25.00 5.20
C LEU A 719 29.14 -25.46 4.07
N ALA A 720 30.15 -26.29 4.36
CA ALA A 720 31.04 -26.84 3.34
C ALA A 720 30.28 -27.70 2.32
N ASN A 721 29.32 -28.52 2.76
CA ASN A 721 28.50 -29.33 1.87
C ASN A 721 27.63 -28.49 0.94
N ILE A 722 26.98 -27.43 1.45
CA ILE A 722 26.20 -26.49 0.64
C ILE A 722 27.08 -25.79 -0.40
N MET A 723 28.22 -25.25 0.04
CA MET A 723 29.16 -24.57 -0.85
C MET A 723 29.70 -25.52 -1.92
N ARG A 724 30.10 -26.75 -1.55
CA ARG A 724 30.56 -27.78 -2.49
C ARG A 724 29.51 -28.14 -3.52
N HIS A 725 28.25 -28.31 -3.08
CA HIS A 725 27.14 -28.59 -3.97
C HIS A 725 27.00 -27.50 -5.04
N HIS A 726 26.97 -26.24 -4.64
CA HIS A 726 26.85 -25.13 -5.60
C HIS A 726 28.11 -24.93 -6.44
N PHE A 727 29.32 -25.12 -5.90
CA PHE A 727 30.54 -25.04 -6.70
C PHE A 727 30.59 -26.11 -7.80
N ASN A 728 30.11 -27.32 -7.49
CA ASN A 728 29.96 -28.39 -8.47
C ASN A 728 28.86 -28.08 -9.48
N GLU A 729 27.69 -27.62 -9.01
CA GLU A 729 26.57 -27.21 -9.87
C GLU A 729 26.99 -26.16 -10.91
N TRP A 730 27.78 -25.17 -10.47
CA TRP A 730 28.30 -24.09 -11.32
C TRP A 730 29.57 -24.46 -12.09
N GLY A 731 30.13 -25.65 -11.89
CA GLY A 731 31.33 -26.13 -12.59
C GLY A 731 32.58 -25.28 -12.31
N ILE A 732 32.70 -24.75 -11.09
CA ILE A 732 33.78 -23.82 -10.70
C ILE A 732 34.70 -24.36 -9.61
N SER A 733 34.47 -25.56 -9.08
CA SER A 733 35.26 -26.11 -7.95
C SER A 733 36.78 -26.04 -8.18
N ASN A 734 37.27 -26.33 -9.38
CA ASN A 734 38.70 -26.27 -9.70
C ASN A 734 39.21 -24.89 -10.17
N LYS A 735 38.37 -23.85 -10.12
CA LYS A 735 38.66 -22.49 -10.61
C LYS A 735 38.73 -21.46 -9.50
N ILE A 736 38.27 -21.81 -8.30
CA ILE A 736 38.23 -20.91 -7.15
C ILE A 736 39.66 -20.66 -6.68
N SER A 737 40.09 -19.40 -6.73
CA SER A 737 41.42 -18.99 -6.23
C SER A 737 41.39 -18.72 -4.74
N ALA A 738 40.36 -17.99 -4.27
CA ALA A 738 40.19 -17.66 -2.86
C ALA A 738 38.71 -17.43 -2.53
N ILE A 739 38.36 -17.58 -1.25
CA ILE A 739 37.04 -17.29 -0.69
C ILE A 739 37.18 -16.23 0.39
N VAL A 740 36.45 -15.12 0.24
CA VAL A 740 36.39 -14.03 1.22
C VAL A 740 35.23 -14.27 2.18
N THR A 741 35.50 -14.26 3.49
CA THR A 741 34.51 -14.51 4.56
C THR A 741 34.55 -13.42 5.64
N ASP A 742 33.50 -13.32 6.44
CA ASP A 742 33.40 -12.41 7.61
C ASP A 742 34.24 -12.85 8.83
N ASN A 743 35.05 -13.91 8.69
CA ASN A 743 35.85 -14.54 9.75
C ASN A 743 35.09 -15.23 10.89
N VAL A 744 33.78 -15.46 10.78
CA VAL A 744 33.06 -16.26 11.78
C VAL A 744 33.60 -17.71 11.78
N ALA A 745 33.74 -18.31 12.97
CA ALA A 745 34.44 -19.59 13.15
C ALA A 745 33.94 -20.71 12.23
N ASN A 746 32.62 -20.84 12.06
CA ASN A 746 32.02 -21.92 11.27
C ASN A 746 32.28 -21.78 9.77
N ILE A 747 32.18 -20.57 9.20
CA ILE A 747 32.46 -20.37 7.76
C ILE A 747 33.96 -20.51 7.46
N LYS A 748 34.85 -20.10 8.38
CA LYS A 748 36.28 -20.38 8.26
C LYS A 748 36.58 -21.87 8.27
N ASN A 749 35.92 -22.63 9.16
CA ASN A 749 36.06 -24.08 9.19
C ASN A 749 35.54 -24.71 7.89
N ALA A 750 34.42 -24.21 7.35
CA ALA A 750 33.87 -24.68 6.07
C ALA A 750 34.87 -24.49 4.91
N VAL A 751 35.48 -23.30 4.79
CA VAL A 751 36.49 -23.03 3.75
C VAL A 751 37.72 -23.92 3.91
N ARG A 752 38.16 -24.16 5.16
CA ARG A 752 39.25 -25.09 5.46
C ARG A 752 38.91 -26.53 5.05
N ILE A 753 37.70 -27.01 5.34
CA ILE A 753 37.21 -28.34 4.92
C ILE A 753 37.19 -28.46 3.39
N LEU A 754 36.91 -27.38 2.67
CA LEU A 754 36.91 -27.33 1.21
C LEU A 754 38.31 -27.19 0.60
N ASN A 755 39.34 -26.97 1.42
CA ASN A 755 40.73 -26.80 1.00
C ASN A 755 40.94 -25.63 0.01
N TYR A 756 40.25 -24.50 0.23
CA TYR A 756 40.50 -23.24 -0.48
C TYR A 756 41.20 -22.21 0.41
N GLU A 757 41.84 -21.21 -0.20
CA GLU A 757 42.40 -20.08 0.52
C GLU A 757 41.28 -19.18 1.09
N ASN A 758 41.30 -18.95 2.41
CA ASN A 758 40.35 -18.07 3.09
C ASN A 758 40.95 -16.67 3.28
N LEU A 759 40.31 -15.67 2.71
CA LEU A 759 40.66 -14.27 2.89
C LEU A 759 39.68 -13.57 3.86
N PRO A 760 40.18 -12.86 4.89
CA PRO A 760 39.32 -12.12 5.80
C PRO A 760 38.69 -10.90 5.12
N CYS A 761 37.41 -10.63 5.41
CA CYS A 761 36.75 -9.40 4.98
C CYS A 761 37.35 -8.18 5.71
N ALA A 762 38.08 -7.35 4.97
CA ALA A 762 38.72 -6.15 5.52
C ALA A 762 37.70 -5.17 6.16
N ALA A 763 36.52 -5.00 5.56
CA ALA A 763 35.48 -4.13 6.09
C ALA A 763 34.95 -4.62 7.45
N HIS A 764 34.71 -5.92 7.58
CA HIS A 764 34.29 -6.51 8.86
C HIS A 764 35.41 -6.39 9.90
N THR A 765 36.66 -6.66 9.53
CA THR A 765 37.82 -6.48 10.43
C THR A 765 37.95 -5.04 10.93
N LEU A 766 37.80 -4.04 10.05
CA LEU A 766 37.79 -2.63 10.45
C LEU A 766 36.62 -2.30 11.40
N ASN A 767 35.44 -2.86 11.14
CA ASN A 767 34.29 -2.68 12.02
C ASN A 767 34.52 -3.28 13.41
N LEU A 768 35.14 -4.46 13.50
CA LEU A 768 35.52 -5.05 14.79
C LEU A 768 36.52 -4.17 15.54
N VAL A 769 37.55 -3.66 14.86
CA VAL A 769 38.51 -2.72 15.46
C VAL A 769 37.79 -1.49 16.03
N MET A 770 36.87 -0.88 15.28
CA MET A 770 36.10 0.26 15.78
C MET A 770 35.20 -0.10 16.95
N THR A 771 34.56 -1.28 16.90
CA THR A 771 33.67 -1.75 17.96
C THR A 771 34.45 -1.99 19.26
N ASP A 772 35.63 -2.59 19.17
CA ASP A 772 36.48 -2.87 20.33
C ASP A 772 37.04 -1.56 20.92
N VAL A 773 37.48 -0.62 20.07
CA VAL A 773 37.90 0.72 20.52
C VAL A 773 36.78 1.47 21.27
N LEU A 774 35.54 1.36 20.79
CA LEU A 774 34.40 2.03 21.45
C LEU A 774 34.08 1.40 22.82
N LYS A 775 34.19 0.08 22.96
CA LYS A 775 34.01 -0.63 24.25
C LYS A 775 35.11 -0.29 25.26
N ASP A 776 36.32 -0.03 24.80
CA ASP A 776 37.46 0.31 25.66
C ASP A 776 37.41 1.76 26.19
N ILE A 777 36.44 2.57 25.76
CA ILE A 777 36.25 3.96 26.22
C ILE A 777 35.01 4.02 27.13
N PRO A 778 35.18 4.07 28.47
CA PRO A 778 34.06 4.00 29.43
C PRO A 778 33.00 5.10 29.29
N ALA A 779 33.34 6.21 28.63
CA ALA A 779 32.41 7.31 28.37
C ALA A 779 31.31 6.93 27.36
N PHE A 780 31.48 5.86 26.58
CA PHE A 780 30.52 5.39 25.58
C PHE A 780 29.72 4.16 26.00
N ASP A 781 29.96 3.57 27.18
CA ASP A 781 29.21 2.38 27.66
C ASP A 781 27.74 2.67 28.04
N ASN A 782 27.36 3.95 28.18
CA ASN A 782 26.02 4.41 28.60
C ASN A 782 25.26 5.21 27.51
N ILE A 783 25.74 5.22 26.27
CA ILE A 783 25.04 5.81 25.10
C ILE A 783 24.60 4.65 24.20
#